data_AF-A0A094AHR7-F1
#
_entry.id   AF-A0A094AHR7-F1
#
_cell.length_a   1.000
_cell.length_b   1.000
_cell.length_c   1.000
_cell.angle_alpha   90.00
_cell.angle_beta   90.00
_cell.angle_gamma   90.00
#
_symmetry.space_group_name_H-M   'P 1'
#
loop_
_entity.id
_entity.type
_entity.pdbx_description
1 polymer ?
#
loop_
_entity_poly.entity_id
_entity_poly.type
_entity_poly.pdbx_seq_one_letter_code
_entity_poly.pdbx_strand_id
1 'polypeptide(L)'
;MRLRTAALRQLSRGALCPTSSRTASCLAARTAPSFALSHRGQLQPRRGYASVSAAECQFGQPVHETHPHILAAGELTPGISAQEYHQRRAKLAASLPENAIAILPSADLKYRSGAVFYEFHQESDFLYLTGFNEPEAVAVIQKIGKDDDYIFHLFLRPKDAAAEQWEGARSGEQAALDVFNADKSGDIKNISKLLSPLIAGASQVYAESSSTKSAFSKFFSAKNTTEDSFFGLIKDANVRPIRPILNDLRIFKSESEIENMRLAGKLSGRAYTNAMRQQWTKEKDLGAYLEYQFKAQGCDGSAYVPVIAGGINANSIHYVRNDDVLSENDLVLIDAGGEYGGYITDITRTWPISGKFSSPQKDLYEAILKVQRASVALCRENANLSLDQIHRLTEQGLREQLKEIGFDLRGNAMDVLFPHHVGHYVGLDVHDCPGFPRSGALKTGQCVTIEPGIYVPDDDRFPAHFRGIGIRIEDSVCVQKDTALVLTTEAVKEVTSASRASSLTTLHHPKLASYQPPHWHKQRLQFKGASKDSNLTPNPKMSESSLPVRSSPSQATPIPDDDHEADLPLTMTASVVLTSLPRDATAALKDAGAFDKPKVTVRFKAIGSAPVLKQPVCRINATQRFEAVVAYLRRVVKCGPQDSVFLYVNNTFAPSLDEIVGNLHRCFRNQTEDQLVVSYSMTPAFG
;
A
#
# COMPACT_ATOMS: atom_id res chain seq x y z
N MET A 1 41.37 7.80 14.72
CA MET A 1 42.10 7.28 15.89
C MET A 1 42.52 5.86 15.57
N ARG A 2 43.81 5.58 15.35
CA ARG A 2 44.30 4.20 15.17
C ARG A 2 44.32 3.55 16.54
N LEU A 3 43.51 2.51 16.74
CA LEU A 3 43.67 1.63 17.90
C LEU A 3 43.78 0.19 17.40
N ARG A 4 44.99 -0.35 17.61
CA ARG A 4 45.30 -1.77 17.58
C ARG A 4 44.64 -2.41 18.80
N THR A 5 44.00 -3.55 18.55
CA THR A 5 43.67 -4.59 19.51
C THR A 5 44.94 -5.12 20.19
N ALA A 6 44.90 -5.29 21.52
CA ALA A 6 45.06 -6.59 22.19
C ALA A 6 45.47 -6.47 23.67
N ALA A 7 44.98 -7.44 24.44
CA ALA A 7 45.46 -7.97 25.72
C ALA A 7 44.95 -7.31 27.02
N LEU A 8 43.79 -7.78 27.45
CA LEU A 8 43.46 -7.98 28.86
C LEU A 8 44.31 -9.13 29.43
N ARG A 9 45.18 -8.83 30.40
CA ARG A 9 45.57 -9.78 31.45
C ARG A 9 45.58 -9.08 32.80
N GLN A 10 45.00 -9.82 33.73
CA GLN A 10 44.68 -9.57 35.12
C GLN A 10 45.88 -9.30 36.06
N LEU A 11 45.55 -8.63 37.19
CA LEU A 11 46.12 -8.70 38.55
C LEU A 11 47.17 -7.68 39.03
N SER A 12 46.65 -6.74 39.82
CA SER A 12 46.93 -6.57 41.27
C SER A 12 47.97 -5.53 41.75
N ARG A 13 47.54 -4.83 42.82
CA ARG A 13 48.29 -4.02 43.82
C ARG A 13 48.85 -2.68 43.29
N GLY A 14 48.45 -1.51 43.77
CA GLY A 14 48.12 -1.11 45.14
C GLY A 14 49.32 -0.38 45.73
N ALA A 15 49.29 0.96 45.77
CA ALA A 15 49.85 1.83 46.83
C ALA A 15 50.22 3.25 46.33
N LEU A 16 49.56 4.22 46.96
CA LEU A 16 50.16 5.38 47.61
C LEU A 16 50.83 6.47 46.76
N CYS A 17 50.07 7.55 46.56
CA CYS A 17 50.58 8.92 46.64
C CYS A 17 50.95 9.22 48.12
N PRO A 18 51.89 10.13 48.39
CA PRO A 18 51.41 11.41 48.88
C PRO A 18 52.25 12.64 48.49
N THR A 19 51.51 13.67 48.06
CA THR A 19 51.49 15.06 48.58
C THR A 19 52.74 15.95 48.59
N SER A 20 52.40 17.21 48.27
CA SER A 20 52.85 18.47 48.87
C SER A 20 54.01 19.18 48.14
N SER A 21 54.05 20.49 47.99
CA SER A 21 53.08 21.58 48.21
C SER A 21 53.80 22.89 47.88
N ARG A 22 53.06 23.90 47.40
CA ARG A 22 53.28 25.36 47.63
C ARG A 22 54.55 25.96 46.97
N THR A 23 54.62 27.18 46.47
CA THR A 23 54.00 28.50 46.71
C THR A 23 54.11 29.33 45.41
N ALA A 24 53.06 29.95 44.88
CA ALA A 24 52.68 31.36 45.06
C ALA A 24 53.83 32.40 45.07
N SER A 25 53.90 33.29 44.07
CA SER A 25 53.69 34.74 44.26
C SER A 25 53.90 35.53 42.96
N CYS A 26 53.08 36.56 42.82
CA CYS A 26 52.98 37.56 41.75
C CYS A 26 54.19 38.49 41.67
N LEU A 27 54.38 39.14 40.50
CA LEU A 27 54.52 40.60 40.37
C LEU A 27 54.56 41.03 38.89
N ALA A 28 53.92 42.16 38.60
CA ALA A 28 53.78 42.80 37.30
C ALA A 28 54.91 43.83 37.05
N ALA A 29 55.28 44.06 35.78
CA ALA A 29 55.31 45.38 35.12
C ALA A 29 56.23 45.46 33.87
N ARG A 30 55.63 46.00 32.78
CA ARG A 30 56.13 47.02 31.83
C ARG A 30 57.37 46.81 30.91
N THR A 31 57.04 46.62 29.63
CA THR A 31 57.45 47.35 28.40
C THR A 31 58.91 47.48 27.91
N ALA A 32 59.06 47.09 26.63
CA ALA A 32 59.89 47.63 25.52
C ALA A 32 61.15 46.80 25.12
N PRO A 33 61.67 46.95 23.87
CA PRO A 33 61.48 45.98 22.79
C PRO A 33 62.78 45.28 22.37
N SER A 34 62.69 44.04 21.89
CA SER A 34 63.82 43.37 21.24
C SER A 34 63.34 42.73 19.94
N PHE A 35 63.75 43.34 18.83
CA PHE A 35 63.73 42.73 17.51
C PHE A 35 64.57 41.45 17.55
N ALA A 36 63.93 40.31 17.28
CA ALA A 36 64.62 39.08 16.91
C ALA A 36 63.89 38.46 15.71
N LEU A 37 64.70 38.15 14.70
CA LEU A 37 64.33 37.78 13.35
C LEU A 37 63.54 36.47 13.27
N SER A 38 62.72 36.45 12.21
CA SER A 38 61.94 35.35 11.65
C SER A 38 62.37 33.92 12.02
N HIS A 39 61.48 33.20 12.69
CA HIS A 39 61.25 31.79 12.39
C HIS A 39 59.93 31.66 11.63
N ARG A 40 60.02 31.31 10.35
CA ARG A 40 58.91 30.77 9.56
C ARG A 40 58.46 29.46 10.22
N GLY A 41 57.55 29.56 11.18
CA GLY A 41 56.72 28.44 11.57
C GLY A 41 55.80 28.15 10.40
N GLN A 42 56.01 27.02 9.72
CA GLN A 42 55.01 26.45 8.83
C GLN A 42 53.75 26.22 9.67
N LEU A 43 52.76 27.11 9.51
CA LEU A 43 51.40 26.84 9.93
C LEU A 43 50.94 25.62 9.13
N GLN A 44 50.92 24.46 9.78
CA GLN A 44 50.12 23.35 9.26
C GLN A 44 48.68 23.86 9.17
N PRO A 45 48.03 23.75 7.99
CA PRO A 45 46.63 24.09 7.90
C PRO A 45 45.89 23.13 8.83
N ARG A 46 45.35 23.65 9.93
CA ARG A 46 44.30 22.97 10.67
C ARG A 46 43.19 22.70 9.64
N ARG A 47 43.05 21.45 9.19
CA ARG A 47 41.84 21.00 8.52
C ARG A 47 40.71 21.21 9.52
N GLY A 48 40.04 22.34 9.43
CA GLY A 48 38.73 22.53 10.04
C GLY A 48 37.82 21.53 9.37
N TYR A 49 37.35 20.53 10.10
CA TYR A 49 36.18 19.79 9.68
C TYR A 49 35.02 20.78 9.81
N ALA A 50 34.66 21.43 8.70
CA ALA A 50 33.39 22.12 8.61
C ALA A 50 32.33 21.02 8.60
N SER A 51 31.64 20.82 9.73
CA SER A 51 30.43 20.01 9.76
C SER A 51 29.36 20.75 8.97
N VAL A 52 28.97 20.21 7.82
CA VAL A 52 27.83 20.71 7.05
C VAL A 52 26.59 20.00 7.57
N SER A 53 25.49 20.73 7.73
CA SER A 53 24.22 20.11 8.12
C SER A 53 23.76 19.16 7.00
N ALA A 54 23.30 17.96 7.34
CA ALA A 54 22.75 17.04 6.34
C ALA A 54 21.54 17.63 5.59
N ALA A 55 20.80 18.56 6.22
CA ALA A 55 19.71 19.30 5.56
C ALA A 55 20.20 20.29 4.49
N GLU A 56 21.48 20.68 4.50
CA GLU A 56 22.11 21.52 3.48
C GLU A 56 22.75 20.68 2.36
N CYS A 57 22.83 19.35 2.53
CA CYS A 57 23.27 18.42 1.51
C CYS A 57 22.14 18.10 0.54
N GLN A 58 22.46 17.96 -0.74
CA GLN A 58 21.53 17.42 -1.74
C GLN A 58 21.79 15.93 -1.93
N PHE A 59 20.73 15.13 -2.07
CA PHE A 59 20.80 13.68 -2.29
C PHE A 59 20.05 13.30 -3.56
N GLY A 60 20.40 12.16 -4.16
CA GLY A 60 19.74 11.70 -5.39
C GLY A 60 18.38 11.06 -5.18
N GLN A 61 17.97 10.89 -3.92
CA GLN A 61 16.64 10.49 -3.51
C GLN A 61 16.22 11.24 -2.24
N PRO A 62 14.92 11.27 -1.89
CA PRO A 62 14.48 11.81 -0.62
C PRO A 62 15.16 11.14 0.58
N VAL A 63 15.58 11.93 1.56
CA VAL A 63 16.01 11.50 2.90
C VAL A 63 15.28 12.37 3.93
N HIS A 64 15.12 11.90 5.17
CA HIS A 64 14.37 12.61 6.20
C HIS A 64 14.81 14.07 6.38
N GLU A 65 16.12 14.33 6.37
CA GLU A 65 16.70 15.66 6.62
C GLU A 65 16.33 16.69 5.54
N THR A 66 16.00 16.22 4.33
CA THR A 66 15.61 17.08 3.20
C THR A 66 14.12 17.00 2.89
N HIS A 67 13.47 15.87 3.20
CA HIS A 67 12.08 15.57 2.87
C HIS A 67 11.32 14.96 4.07
N PRO A 68 11.20 15.67 5.21
CA PRO A 68 10.51 15.15 6.40
C PRO A 68 8.99 14.99 6.22
N HIS A 69 8.45 15.50 5.11
CA HIS A 69 7.05 15.33 4.72
C HIS A 69 6.80 14.03 3.93
N ILE A 70 7.87 13.35 3.49
CA ILE A 70 7.82 12.04 2.81
C ILE A 70 8.28 10.94 3.76
N LEU A 71 9.36 11.18 4.50
CA LEU A 71 10.03 10.19 5.34
C LEU A 71 10.03 10.59 6.80
N ALA A 72 9.63 9.66 7.68
CA ALA A 72 9.82 9.80 9.11
C ALA A 72 11.30 9.66 9.50
N ALA A 73 11.65 10.15 10.69
CA ALA A 73 13.02 10.02 11.19
C ALA A 73 13.42 8.55 11.33
N GLY A 74 14.55 8.16 10.73
CA GLY A 74 15.06 6.79 10.73
C GLY A 74 14.57 5.92 9.57
N GLU A 75 13.70 6.43 8.70
CA GLU A 75 13.29 5.79 7.45
C GLU A 75 14.30 6.03 6.32
N LEU A 76 14.52 5.00 5.49
CA LEU A 76 15.26 5.15 4.22
C LEU A 76 14.33 5.27 3.02
N THR A 77 13.18 4.62 3.10
CA THR A 77 12.07 4.69 2.14
C THR A 77 10.77 4.78 2.93
N PRO A 78 9.65 5.26 2.32
CA PRO A 78 8.41 5.46 3.06
C PRO A 78 8.00 4.20 3.83
N GLY A 79 7.81 4.33 5.14
CA GLY A 79 7.40 3.22 6.02
C GLY A 79 8.49 2.20 6.37
N ILE A 80 9.65 2.18 5.69
CA ILE A 80 10.70 1.18 5.95
C ILE A 80 11.94 1.84 6.59
N SER A 81 12.22 1.43 7.82
CA SER A 81 13.35 1.93 8.60
C SER A 81 14.71 1.44 8.12
N ALA A 82 15.76 2.22 8.38
CA ALA A 82 17.15 1.79 8.17
C ALA A 82 17.50 0.51 8.95
N GLN A 83 16.87 0.33 10.13
CA GLN A 83 17.02 -0.86 10.96
C GLN A 83 16.41 -2.10 10.30
N GLU A 84 15.27 -1.96 9.63
CA GLU A 84 14.64 -3.07 8.90
C GLU A 84 15.50 -3.49 7.70
N TYR A 85 16.04 -2.53 6.94
CA TYR A 85 17.01 -2.83 5.89
C TYR A 85 18.26 -3.56 6.41
N HIS A 86 18.78 -3.16 7.57
CA HIS A 86 19.87 -3.88 8.24
C HIS A 86 19.48 -5.33 8.58
N GLN A 87 18.27 -5.56 9.11
CA GLN A 87 17.77 -6.90 9.45
C GLN A 87 17.60 -7.78 8.20
N ARG A 88 17.16 -7.23 7.07
CA ARG A 88 17.06 -7.96 5.80
C ARG A 88 18.44 -8.45 5.34
N ARG A 89 19.46 -7.59 5.41
CA ARG A 89 20.85 -7.95 5.12
C ARG A 89 21.42 -8.99 6.10
N ALA A 90 21.11 -8.88 7.39
CA ALA A 90 21.50 -9.85 8.41
C ALA A 90 20.89 -11.24 8.13
N LYS A 91 19.60 -11.30 7.78
CA LYS A 91 18.93 -12.55 7.37
C LYS A 91 19.56 -13.16 6.12
N LEU A 92 19.86 -12.33 5.11
CA LEU A 92 20.59 -12.81 3.93
C LEU A 92 21.95 -13.39 4.33
N ALA A 93 22.74 -12.67 5.12
CA ALA A 93 24.05 -13.12 5.59
C ALA A 93 23.95 -14.44 6.35
N ALA A 94 22.94 -14.62 7.21
CA ALA A 94 22.69 -15.86 7.93
C ALA A 94 22.43 -17.06 7.00
N SER A 95 21.74 -16.85 5.88
CA SER A 95 21.45 -17.88 4.86
C SER A 95 22.65 -18.23 3.98
N LEU A 96 23.72 -17.43 4.00
CA LEU A 96 24.93 -17.67 3.21
C LEU A 96 25.93 -18.58 3.94
N PRO A 97 26.72 -19.40 3.20
CA PRO A 97 27.88 -20.10 3.75
C PRO A 97 28.92 -19.13 4.31
N GLU A 98 29.75 -19.59 5.27
CA GLU A 98 30.87 -18.82 5.79
C GLU A 98 31.75 -18.27 4.65
N ASN A 99 32.11 -16.99 4.74
CA ASN A 99 32.95 -16.28 3.78
C ASN A 99 32.37 -16.22 2.34
N ALA A 100 31.07 -16.42 2.16
CA ALA A 100 30.40 -16.17 0.88
C ALA A 100 30.06 -14.68 0.71
N ILE A 101 29.87 -14.27 -0.54
CA ILE A 101 29.42 -12.93 -0.90
C ILE A 101 28.16 -12.99 -1.77
N ALA A 102 27.26 -12.05 -1.54
CA ALA A 102 26.13 -11.76 -2.41
C ALA A 102 26.37 -10.43 -3.12
N ILE A 103 26.26 -10.39 -4.46
CA ILE A 103 26.46 -9.19 -5.26
C ILE A 103 25.17 -8.85 -6.01
N LEU A 104 24.66 -7.64 -5.80
CA LEU A 104 23.41 -7.16 -6.38
C LEU A 104 23.68 -5.83 -7.13
N PRO A 105 23.58 -5.81 -8.46
CA PRO A 105 23.62 -4.55 -9.22
C PRO A 105 22.28 -3.82 -9.15
N SER A 106 22.32 -2.49 -9.21
CA SER A 106 21.13 -1.65 -9.39
C SER A 106 20.51 -1.86 -10.79
N ALA A 107 19.29 -1.37 -10.97
CA ALA A 107 18.68 -1.21 -12.28
C ALA A 107 19.43 -0.17 -13.14
N ASP A 108 19.19 -0.29 -14.44
CA ASP A 108 19.65 0.66 -15.45
C ASP A 108 18.61 1.73 -15.74
N LEU A 109 19.09 2.94 -16.07
CA LEU A 109 18.27 3.90 -16.79
C LEU A 109 17.81 3.34 -18.14
N LYS A 110 16.50 3.41 -18.40
CA LYS A 110 15.90 3.00 -19.67
C LYS A 110 15.54 4.23 -20.48
N TYR A 111 15.81 4.17 -21.78
CA TYR A 111 15.61 5.29 -22.69
C TYR A 111 14.35 5.08 -23.53
N ARG A 112 13.50 6.11 -23.59
CA ARG A 112 12.30 6.16 -24.42
C ARG A 112 12.62 6.53 -25.86
N SER A 113 13.42 7.58 -26.05
CA SER A 113 13.86 8.04 -27.38
C SER A 113 15.08 8.93 -27.29
N GLY A 114 16.17 8.57 -27.96
CA GLY A 114 17.44 9.29 -27.87
C GLY A 114 17.90 9.44 -26.42
N ALA A 115 18.07 10.68 -25.95
CA ALA A 115 18.46 11.01 -24.58
C ALA A 115 17.28 11.13 -23.58
N VAL A 116 16.03 10.95 -24.04
CA VAL A 116 14.85 11.00 -23.17
C VAL A 116 14.68 9.66 -22.49
N PHE A 117 14.70 9.64 -21.16
CA PHE A 117 14.55 8.43 -20.33
C PHE A 117 13.12 8.23 -19.83
N TYR A 118 12.81 6.97 -19.49
CA TYR A 118 11.64 6.63 -18.69
C TYR A 118 11.89 6.99 -17.23
N GLU A 119 10.81 7.12 -16.45
CA GLU A 119 10.91 7.19 -15.00
C GLU A 119 11.74 6.01 -14.47
N PHE A 120 12.67 6.29 -13.55
CA PHE A 120 13.57 5.27 -13.04
C PHE A 120 12.82 4.36 -12.06
N HIS A 121 12.97 3.06 -12.24
CA HIS A 121 12.47 2.04 -11.32
C HIS A 121 13.62 1.11 -10.97
N GLN A 122 13.85 0.92 -9.67
CA GLN A 122 14.98 0.16 -9.16
C GLN A 122 14.79 -1.35 -9.37
N GLU A 123 15.87 -2.12 -9.28
CA GLU A 123 15.79 -3.57 -9.21
C GLU A 123 15.30 -3.98 -7.81
N SER A 124 14.21 -4.75 -7.75
CA SER A 124 13.45 -5.00 -6.52
C SER A 124 14.25 -5.69 -5.42
N ASP A 125 15.16 -6.61 -5.78
CA ASP A 125 16.03 -7.30 -4.81
C ASP A 125 17.12 -6.36 -4.27
N PHE A 126 17.69 -5.51 -5.12
CA PHE A 126 18.62 -4.45 -4.73
C PHE A 126 17.93 -3.44 -3.81
N LEU A 127 16.73 -2.97 -4.17
CA LEU A 127 15.95 -2.04 -3.37
C LEU A 127 15.61 -2.66 -2.01
N TYR A 128 15.16 -3.93 -1.99
CA TYR A 128 14.77 -4.65 -0.78
C TYR A 128 15.87 -4.69 0.29
N LEU A 129 17.14 -4.82 -0.12
CA LEU A 129 18.28 -4.91 0.80
C LEU A 129 18.90 -3.55 1.18
N THR A 130 18.67 -2.50 0.38
CA THR A 130 19.45 -1.25 0.48
C THR A 130 18.60 -0.01 0.76
N GLY A 131 17.37 0.05 0.25
CA GLY A 131 16.58 1.30 0.19
C GLY A 131 17.18 2.36 -0.75
N PHE A 132 18.22 2.02 -1.52
CA PHE A 132 18.91 2.94 -2.40
C PHE A 132 18.25 2.97 -3.79
N ASN A 133 17.86 4.15 -4.25
CA ASN A 133 17.04 4.37 -5.43
C ASN A 133 17.73 5.28 -6.47
N GLU A 134 19.02 5.01 -6.74
CA GLU A 134 19.73 5.59 -7.88
C GLU A 134 20.31 4.49 -8.78
N PRO A 135 20.51 4.79 -10.08
CA PRO A 135 21.19 3.88 -11.01
C PRO A 135 22.71 3.87 -10.78
N GLU A 136 23.39 2.94 -11.49
CA GLU A 136 24.84 2.79 -11.49
C GLU A 136 25.41 2.56 -10.08
N ALA A 137 24.82 1.60 -9.35
CA ALA A 137 25.29 1.16 -8.06
C ALA A 137 25.39 -0.37 -7.96
N VAL A 138 26.23 -0.85 -7.04
CA VAL A 138 26.39 -2.27 -6.72
C VAL A 138 26.45 -2.43 -5.21
N ALA A 139 25.59 -3.27 -4.67
CA ALA A 139 25.60 -3.70 -3.28
C ALA A 139 26.33 -5.04 -3.16
N VAL A 140 27.18 -5.17 -2.14
CA VAL A 140 27.81 -6.45 -1.78
C VAL A 140 27.54 -6.74 -0.31
N ILE A 141 26.92 -7.88 -0.03
CA ILE A 141 26.78 -8.41 1.33
C ILE A 141 27.83 -9.50 1.50
N GLN A 142 28.87 -9.19 2.27
CA GLN A 142 29.96 -10.11 2.56
C GLN A 142 29.75 -10.72 3.95
N LYS A 143 29.50 -12.03 4.02
CA LYS A 143 29.37 -12.71 5.31
C LYS A 143 30.73 -12.81 5.99
N ILE A 144 30.84 -12.31 7.22
CA ILE A 144 32.08 -12.33 8.01
C ILE A 144 31.86 -13.04 9.35
N GLY A 145 32.23 -14.32 9.41
CA GLY A 145 32.13 -15.11 10.64
C GLY A 145 30.91 -16.01 10.67
N LYS A 146 30.51 -16.39 11.89
CA LYS A 146 29.40 -17.30 12.15
C LYS A 146 28.11 -16.49 12.28
N ASP A 147 26.99 -17.13 11.98
CA ASP A 147 25.65 -16.55 12.12
C ASP A 147 25.37 -15.39 11.14
N ASP A 148 24.93 -14.23 11.62
CA ASP A 148 24.40 -13.12 10.82
C ASP A 148 25.37 -11.94 10.65
N ASP A 149 26.63 -12.08 11.08
CA ASP A 149 27.67 -11.05 10.90
C ASP A 149 28.01 -10.82 9.41
N TYR A 150 28.00 -9.56 8.98
CA TYR A 150 28.32 -9.17 7.60
C TYR A 150 29.02 -7.81 7.50
N ILE A 151 29.65 -7.57 6.34
CA ILE A 151 30.07 -6.24 5.87
C ILE A 151 29.20 -5.88 4.67
N PHE A 152 28.53 -4.73 4.74
CA PHE A 152 27.78 -4.16 3.63
C PHE A 152 28.62 -3.14 2.87
N HIS A 153 28.90 -3.46 1.61
CA HIS A 153 29.53 -2.54 0.67
C HIS A 153 28.47 -1.95 -0.26
N LEU A 154 28.50 -0.63 -0.46
CA LEU A 154 27.68 0.05 -1.45
C LEU A 154 28.56 0.92 -2.35
N PHE A 155 28.81 0.42 -3.56
CA PHE A 155 29.60 1.11 -4.58
C PHE A 155 28.66 1.88 -5.51
N LEU A 156 28.89 3.19 -5.65
CA LEU A 156 27.92 4.08 -6.32
C LEU A 156 28.62 5.29 -6.94
N ARG A 157 27.85 6.15 -7.61
CA ARG A 157 28.37 7.35 -8.27
C ARG A 157 28.83 8.39 -7.24
N PRO A 158 30.07 8.90 -7.31
CA PRO A 158 30.49 10.00 -6.46
C PRO A 158 29.71 11.29 -6.80
N LYS A 159 29.76 12.23 -5.87
CA LYS A 159 29.33 13.62 -6.11
C LYS A 159 30.08 14.20 -7.31
N ASP A 160 29.35 14.83 -8.23
CA ASP A 160 29.90 15.45 -9.43
C ASP A 160 29.06 16.68 -9.78
N ALA A 161 29.56 17.87 -9.43
CA ALA A 161 28.81 19.12 -9.60
C ALA A 161 28.41 19.38 -11.07
N ALA A 162 29.25 18.97 -12.02
CA ALA A 162 28.94 19.17 -13.44
C ALA A 162 27.81 18.23 -13.86
N ALA A 163 27.86 16.95 -13.47
CA ALA A 163 26.79 16.01 -13.81
C ALA A 163 25.49 16.30 -13.05
N GLU A 164 25.57 16.69 -11.77
CA GLU A 164 24.40 16.99 -10.93
C GLU A 164 23.61 18.21 -11.43
N GLN A 165 24.29 19.14 -12.12
CA GLN A 165 23.63 20.25 -12.79
C GLN A 165 22.66 19.78 -13.91
N TRP A 166 22.94 18.63 -14.55
CA TRP A 166 22.16 18.10 -15.67
C TRP A 166 21.20 16.99 -15.25
N GLU A 167 21.65 16.11 -14.36
CA GLU A 167 20.98 14.85 -14.02
C GLU A 167 20.24 14.91 -12.68
N GLY A 168 20.41 16.00 -11.92
CA GLY A 168 19.98 16.09 -10.53
C GLY A 168 21.03 15.59 -9.56
N ALA A 169 20.79 15.83 -8.27
CA ALA A 169 21.73 15.49 -7.21
C ALA A 169 22.05 13.98 -7.17
N ARG A 170 23.23 13.65 -6.67
CA ARG A 170 23.66 12.26 -6.38
C ARG A 170 23.87 12.10 -4.89
N SER A 171 23.59 10.96 -4.28
CA SER A 171 23.85 10.81 -2.84
C SER A 171 25.35 10.82 -2.52
N GLY A 172 26.17 10.16 -3.35
CA GLY A 172 27.62 10.15 -3.21
C GLY A 172 28.14 9.20 -2.11
N GLU A 173 29.44 8.89 -2.16
CA GLU A 173 30.07 7.83 -1.35
C GLU A 173 29.94 8.05 0.16
N GLN A 174 29.86 9.30 0.63
CA GLN A 174 29.70 9.59 2.05
C GLN A 174 28.29 9.28 2.55
N ALA A 175 27.25 9.59 1.74
CA ALA A 175 25.86 9.26 2.09
C ALA A 175 25.64 7.75 2.14
N ALA A 176 26.35 6.97 1.33
CA ALA A 176 26.35 5.51 1.41
C ALA A 176 26.64 5.01 2.84
N LEU A 177 27.59 5.66 3.52
CA LEU A 177 28.00 5.33 4.89
C LEU A 177 27.02 5.91 5.91
N ASP A 178 26.74 7.21 5.80
CA ASP A 178 26.06 7.97 6.86
C ASP A 178 24.53 7.81 6.84
N VAL A 179 23.94 7.57 5.66
CA VAL A 179 22.48 7.44 5.47
C VAL A 179 22.10 5.99 5.26
N PHE A 180 22.73 5.31 4.29
CA PHE A 180 22.35 3.94 3.92
C PHE A 180 23.02 2.87 4.79
N ASN A 181 23.84 3.27 5.77
CA ASN A 181 24.54 2.41 6.71
C ASN A 181 25.40 1.33 6.04
N ALA A 182 26.06 1.68 4.94
CA ALA A 182 27.12 0.85 4.38
C ALA A 182 28.37 0.93 5.27
N ASP A 183 29.04 -0.20 5.48
CA ASP A 183 30.32 -0.27 6.18
C ASP A 183 31.48 0.20 5.30
N LYS A 184 31.29 0.07 3.98
CA LYS A 184 32.24 0.43 2.93
C LYS A 184 31.52 1.06 1.75
N SER A 185 32.12 2.09 1.18
CA SER A 185 31.67 2.70 -0.08
C SER A 185 32.86 2.91 -1.02
N GLY A 186 32.56 3.18 -2.28
CA GLY A 186 33.55 3.36 -3.33
C GLY A 186 32.92 3.82 -4.64
N ASP A 187 33.68 4.57 -5.43
CA ASP A 187 33.28 4.98 -6.78
C ASP A 187 33.06 3.76 -7.69
N ILE A 188 31.83 3.65 -8.20
CA ILE A 188 31.41 2.61 -9.15
C ILE A 188 32.30 2.53 -10.40
N LYS A 189 32.96 3.62 -10.82
CA LYS A 189 33.91 3.61 -11.95
C LYS A 189 35.12 2.71 -11.68
N ASN A 190 35.42 2.42 -10.41
CA ASN A 190 36.52 1.55 -9.99
C ASN A 190 36.06 0.13 -9.62
N ILE A 191 34.85 -0.29 -10.00
CA ILE A 191 34.26 -1.56 -9.52
C ILE A 191 35.14 -2.78 -9.76
N SER A 192 35.89 -2.85 -10.88
CA SER A 192 36.79 -3.98 -11.16
C SER A 192 37.85 -4.13 -10.07
N LYS A 193 38.43 -3.00 -9.62
CA LYS A 193 39.41 -2.98 -8.53
C LYS A 193 38.78 -3.25 -7.16
N LEU A 194 37.52 -2.87 -6.96
CA LEU A 194 36.81 -3.01 -5.69
C LEU A 194 36.26 -4.42 -5.49
N LEU A 195 35.68 -5.03 -6.53
CA LEU A 195 35.10 -6.37 -6.48
C LEU A 195 36.13 -7.49 -6.60
N SER A 196 37.21 -7.33 -7.37
CA SER A 196 38.18 -8.41 -7.60
C SER A 196 38.73 -9.01 -6.29
N PRO A 197 39.15 -8.22 -5.28
CA PRO A 197 39.60 -8.77 -4.00
C PRO A 197 38.48 -9.47 -3.21
N LEU A 198 37.23 -8.99 -3.32
CA LEU A 198 36.08 -9.60 -2.64
C LEU A 198 35.74 -10.96 -3.25
N ILE A 199 35.71 -11.03 -4.59
CA ILE A 199 35.46 -12.28 -5.34
C ILE A 199 36.58 -13.28 -5.08
N ALA A 200 37.85 -12.86 -5.19
CA ALA A 200 39.00 -13.75 -4.96
C ALA A 200 39.07 -14.26 -3.52
N GLY A 201 38.60 -13.48 -2.55
CA GLY A 201 38.53 -13.86 -1.14
C GLY A 201 37.31 -14.70 -0.77
N ALA A 202 36.28 -14.78 -1.62
CA ALA A 202 35.02 -15.43 -1.29
C ALA A 202 35.09 -16.96 -1.45
N SER A 203 34.46 -17.68 -0.53
CA SER A 203 34.25 -19.14 -0.66
C SER A 203 33.23 -19.49 -1.75
N GLN A 204 32.26 -18.60 -1.96
CA GLN A 204 31.15 -18.78 -2.90
C GLN A 204 30.58 -17.40 -3.27
N VAL A 205 30.30 -17.19 -4.54
CA VAL A 205 29.64 -15.97 -5.05
C VAL A 205 28.17 -16.26 -5.33
N TYR A 206 27.28 -15.41 -4.82
CA TYR A 206 25.86 -15.39 -5.13
C TYR A 206 25.53 -14.13 -5.92
N ALA A 207 24.96 -14.31 -7.10
CA ALA A 207 24.52 -13.22 -7.97
C ALA A 207 23.43 -13.74 -8.91
N GLU A 208 22.71 -12.86 -9.60
CA GLU A 208 21.85 -13.30 -10.69
C GLU A 208 22.71 -13.71 -11.89
N SER A 209 22.49 -14.92 -12.40
CA SER A 209 23.24 -15.44 -13.55
C SER A 209 22.57 -14.93 -14.83
N SER A 210 23.35 -14.25 -15.68
CA SER A 210 22.85 -13.52 -16.84
C SER A 210 21.99 -14.37 -17.79
N SER A 211 20.67 -14.24 -17.68
CA SER A 211 19.74 -14.57 -18.79
C SER A 211 19.03 -13.32 -19.32
N THR A 212 18.97 -12.24 -18.53
CA THR A 212 18.51 -10.92 -18.98
C THR A 212 19.72 -10.02 -19.24
N LYS A 213 20.04 -9.76 -20.51
CA LYS A 213 21.10 -8.83 -20.92
C LYS A 213 20.73 -7.39 -20.53
N SER A 214 20.97 -7.00 -19.28
CA SER A 214 20.85 -5.62 -18.80
C SER A 214 21.86 -4.71 -19.52
N ALA A 215 21.52 -3.43 -19.69
CA ALA A 215 22.42 -2.45 -20.30
C ALA A 215 23.63 -2.12 -19.40
N PHE A 216 23.55 -2.40 -18.10
CA PHE A 216 24.68 -2.40 -17.16
C PHE A 216 25.76 -3.35 -17.63
N SER A 217 25.38 -4.53 -18.15
CA SER A 217 26.29 -5.48 -18.78
C SER A 217 27.01 -4.85 -19.98
N LYS A 218 26.33 -3.97 -20.73
CA LYS A 218 26.88 -3.25 -21.88
C LYS A 218 27.70 -2.02 -21.47
N PHE A 219 27.35 -1.28 -20.44
CA PHE A 219 28.16 -0.15 -19.94
C PHE A 219 29.53 -0.63 -19.47
N PHE A 220 29.55 -1.77 -18.76
CA PHE A 220 30.75 -2.48 -18.40
C PHE A 220 31.48 -3.13 -19.59
N SER A 221 30.77 -3.51 -20.64
CA SER A 221 31.35 -4.16 -21.83
C SER A 221 31.72 -3.21 -22.98
N ALA A 222 31.29 -1.94 -22.96
CA ALA A 222 31.47 -0.99 -24.06
C ALA A 222 32.63 -0.01 -23.85
N LYS A 223 33.11 0.16 -22.61
CA LYS A 223 34.31 0.96 -22.31
C LYS A 223 35.52 0.15 -21.89
N ASN A 224 35.33 -1.10 -21.48
CA ASN A 224 36.40 -1.99 -21.09
C ASN A 224 36.34 -3.27 -21.94
N THR A 225 37.50 -3.89 -22.17
CA THR A 225 37.59 -5.25 -22.72
C THR A 225 36.65 -6.17 -21.93
N THR A 226 36.05 -7.17 -22.57
CA THR A 226 35.03 -8.06 -21.98
C THR A 226 35.41 -8.67 -20.62
N GLU A 227 36.70 -8.71 -20.29
CA GLU A 227 37.28 -9.17 -19.01
C GLU A 227 37.04 -8.21 -17.83
N ASP A 228 36.94 -6.91 -18.07
CA ASP A 228 36.80 -5.86 -17.03
C ASP A 228 35.33 -5.52 -16.70
N SER A 229 34.40 -6.26 -17.31
CA SER A 229 32.97 -6.12 -17.06
C SER A 229 32.55 -6.89 -15.80
N PHE A 230 31.50 -6.47 -15.08
CA PHE A 230 30.97 -7.21 -13.93
C PHE A 230 30.80 -8.70 -14.22
N PHE A 231 30.21 -9.02 -15.38
CA PHE A 231 30.03 -10.40 -15.83
C PHE A 231 31.33 -11.10 -16.21
N GLY A 232 32.34 -10.37 -16.70
CA GLY A 232 33.70 -10.87 -16.89
C GLY A 232 34.35 -11.28 -15.57
N LEU A 233 34.22 -10.46 -14.53
CA LEU A 233 34.81 -10.71 -13.20
C LEU A 233 34.24 -11.93 -12.48
N ILE A 234 32.96 -12.22 -12.70
CA ILE A 234 32.28 -13.38 -12.09
C ILE A 234 32.25 -14.61 -13.01
N LYS A 235 32.71 -14.51 -14.26
CA LYS A 235 32.65 -15.59 -15.26
C LYS A 235 33.41 -16.84 -14.81
N ASP A 236 34.56 -16.63 -14.18
CA ASP A 236 35.44 -17.71 -13.69
C ASP A 236 35.15 -18.09 -12.23
N ALA A 237 34.26 -17.35 -11.56
CA ALA A 237 33.79 -17.71 -10.24
C ALA A 237 32.70 -18.79 -10.34
N ASN A 238 32.66 -19.71 -9.37
CA ASN A 238 31.52 -20.59 -9.19
C ASN A 238 30.34 -19.73 -8.70
N VAL A 239 29.50 -19.19 -9.60
CA VAL A 239 28.37 -18.32 -9.25
C VAL A 239 27.12 -19.16 -9.00
N ARG A 240 26.47 -18.95 -7.86
CA ARG A 240 25.16 -19.52 -7.54
C ARG A 240 24.05 -18.47 -7.67
N PRO A 241 22.85 -18.86 -8.11
CA PRO A 241 21.72 -17.96 -8.18
C PRO A 241 21.34 -17.47 -6.78
N ILE A 242 21.24 -16.15 -6.62
CA ILE A 242 20.83 -15.52 -5.37
C ILE A 242 19.31 -15.51 -5.18
N ARG A 243 18.56 -15.51 -6.28
CA ARG A 243 17.10 -15.33 -6.30
C ARG A 243 16.31 -16.30 -5.41
N PRO A 244 16.61 -17.61 -5.31
CA PRO A 244 15.89 -18.48 -4.38
C PRO A 244 15.97 -18.01 -2.92
N ILE A 245 17.14 -17.55 -2.48
CA ILE A 245 17.33 -17.04 -1.11
C ILE A 245 16.55 -15.75 -0.90
N LEU A 246 16.57 -14.84 -1.89
CA LEU A 246 15.84 -13.57 -1.80
C LEU A 246 14.33 -13.76 -1.84
N ASN A 247 13.83 -14.73 -2.62
CA ASN A 247 12.43 -15.11 -2.60
C ASN A 247 12.02 -15.56 -1.19
N ASP A 248 12.82 -16.40 -0.51
CA ASP A 248 12.53 -16.83 0.86
C ASP A 248 12.48 -15.67 1.86
N LEU A 249 13.23 -14.58 1.61
CA LEU A 249 13.19 -13.37 2.42
C LEU A 249 11.97 -12.48 2.11
N ARG A 250 11.69 -12.24 0.83
CA ARG A 250 10.63 -11.33 0.34
C ARG A 250 9.23 -11.93 0.41
N ILE A 251 9.10 -13.25 0.42
CA ILE A 251 7.79 -13.91 0.40
C ILE A 251 6.99 -13.64 1.69
N PHE A 252 7.67 -13.46 2.82
CA PHE A 252 7.10 -13.14 4.12
C PHE A 252 7.24 -11.64 4.42
N LYS A 253 6.14 -10.90 4.32
CA LYS A 253 6.13 -9.46 4.52
C LYS A 253 6.24 -9.13 6.02
N SER A 254 7.05 -8.14 6.35
CA SER A 254 7.07 -7.50 7.67
C SER A 254 5.78 -6.70 7.91
N GLU A 255 5.56 -6.27 9.16
CA GLU A 255 4.42 -5.39 9.48
C GLU A 255 4.49 -4.08 8.68
N SER A 256 5.68 -3.47 8.57
CA SER A 256 5.90 -2.24 7.79
C SER A 256 5.58 -2.43 6.30
N GLU A 257 5.95 -3.59 5.73
CA GLU A 257 5.64 -3.93 4.34
C GLU A 257 4.12 -4.08 4.14
N ILE A 258 3.43 -4.76 5.07
CA ILE A 258 1.97 -4.91 5.03
C ILE A 258 1.27 -3.56 5.17
N GLU A 259 1.78 -2.65 6.02
CA GLU A 259 1.25 -1.30 6.17
C GLU A 259 1.34 -0.49 4.88
N ASN A 260 2.50 -0.53 4.19
CA ASN A 260 2.67 0.11 2.89
C ASN A 260 1.73 -0.47 1.84
N MET A 261 1.63 -1.80 1.74
CA MET A 261 0.69 -2.45 0.81
C MET A 261 -0.77 -2.10 1.15
N ARG A 262 -1.14 -2.03 2.43
CA ARG A 262 -2.48 -1.62 2.85
C ARG A 262 -2.77 -0.17 2.48
N LEU A 263 -1.79 0.72 2.61
CA LEU A 263 -1.94 2.11 2.18
C LEU A 263 -2.09 2.21 0.65
N ALA A 264 -1.25 1.51 -0.12
CA ALA A 264 -1.37 1.43 -1.57
C ALA A 264 -2.76 0.92 -2.00
N GLY A 265 -3.27 -0.15 -1.38
CA GLY A 265 -4.59 -0.71 -1.66
C GLY A 265 -5.74 0.20 -1.29
N LYS A 266 -5.63 0.91 -0.15
CA LYS A 266 -6.61 1.92 0.29
C LYS A 266 -6.71 3.09 -0.69
N LEU A 267 -5.58 3.66 -1.09
CA LEU A 267 -5.54 4.81 -2.01
C LEU A 267 -6.01 4.40 -3.41
N SER A 268 -5.51 3.26 -3.91
CA SER A 268 -5.92 2.70 -5.19
C SER A 268 -7.42 2.40 -5.22
N GLY A 269 -7.94 1.72 -4.19
CA GLY A 269 -9.35 1.38 -4.13
C GLY A 269 -10.29 2.59 -4.04
N ARG A 270 -9.85 3.68 -3.40
CA ARG A 270 -10.58 4.96 -3.44
C ARG A 270 -10.62 5.56 -4.84
N ALA A 271 -9.52 5.48 -5.60
CA ALA A 271 -9.50 5.92 -6.99
C ALA A 271 -10.52 5.14 -7.84
N TYR A 272 -10.61 3.82 -7.69
CA TYR A 272 -11.65 3.00 -8.33
C TYR A 272 -13.06 3.46 -7.96
N THR A 273 -13.34 3.56 -6.66
CA THR A 273 -14.68 3.95 -6.20
C THR A 273 -15.07 5.35 -6.66
N ASN A 274 -14.10 6.25 -6.82
CA ASN A 274 -14.33 7.58 -7.41
C ASN A 274 -14.48 7.54 -8.94
N ALA A 275 -13.78 6.65 -9.64
CA ALA A 275 -13.95 6.41 -11.06
C ALA A 275 -15.35 5.87 -11.37
N MET A 276 -15.83 4.91 -10.58
CA MET A 276 -17.17 4.33 -10.73
C MET A 276 -18.28 5.36 -10.61
N ARG A 277 -18.09 6.44 -9.84
CA ARG A 277 -19.05 7.54 -9.66
C ARG A 277 -19.19 8.45 -10.88
N GLN A 278 -18.27 8.37 -11.83
CA GLN A 278 -18.23 9.24 -13.00
C GLN A 278 -18.71 8.50 -14.25
N GLN A 279 -19.02 9.28 -15.28
CA GLN A 279 -19.40 8.77 -16.60
C GLN A 279 -18.20 8.85 -17.53
N TRP A 280 -17.99 7.79 -18.32
CA TRP A 280 -16.83 7.64 -19.18
C TRP A 280 -17.26 7.25 -20.58
N THR A 281 -16.69 7.92 -21.59
CA THR A 281 -16.97 7.63 -23.00
C THR A 281 -15.78 7.00 -23.73
N LYS A 282 -14.60 6.95 -23.11
CA LYS A 282 -13.37 6.42 -23.70
C LYS A 282 -12.50 5.75 -22.65
N GLU A 283 -11.90 4.63 -23.02
CA GLU A 283 -10.98 3.88 -22.17
C GLU A 283 -9.80 4.76 -21.73
N LYS A 284 -9.20 5.51 -22.67
CA LYS A 284 -8.03 6.36 -22.40
C LYS A 284 -8.27 7.43 -21.33
N ASP A 285 -9.46 8.03 -21.33
CA ASP A 285 -9.78 9.16 -20.44
C ASP A 285 -9.96 8.64 -19.00
N LEU A 286 -10.54 7.44 -18.88
CA LEU A 286 -10.66 6.71 -17.62
C LEU A 286 -9.28 6.22 -17.10
N GLY A 287 -8.42 5.69 -17.99
CA GLY A 287 -7.05 5.33 -17.63
C GLY A 287 -6.24 6.52 -17.11
N ALA A 288 -6.30 7.67 -17.81
CA ALA A 288 -5.63 8.89 -17.39
C ALA A 288 -6.18 9.43 -16.05
N TYR A 289 -7.48 9.29 -15.80
CA TYR A 289 -8.09 9.65 -14.52
C TYR A 289 -7.54 8.81 -13.37
N LEU A 290 -7.43 7.49 -13.54
CA LEU A 290 -6.91 6.60 -12.50
C LEU A 290 -5.45 6.92 -12.17
N GLU A 291 -4.60 7.09 -13.19
CA GLU A 291 -3.20 7.46 -13.00
C GLU A 291 -3.07 8.80 -12.23
N TYR A 292 -3.87 9.80 -12.59
CA TYR A 292 -3.95 11.06 -11.85
C TYR A 292 -4.37 10.84 -10.40
N GLN A 293 -5.41 10.03 -10.16
CA GLN A 293 -5.93 9.79 -8.81
C GLN A 293 -4.94 9.05 -7.92
N PHE A 294 -4.21 8.06 -8.45
CA PHE A 294 -3.17 7.37 -7.69
C PHE A 294 -2.14 8.38 -7.18
N LYS A 295 -1.54 9.17 -8.09
CA LYS A 295 -0.54 10.18 -7.72
C LYS A 295 -1.09 11.25 -6.79
N ALA A 296 -2.28 11.80 -7.10
CA ALA A 296 -2.89 12.87 -6.32
C ALA A 296 -3.30 12.44 -4.91
N GLN A 297 -3.58 11.15 -4.69
CA GLN A 297 -3.94 10.61 -3.38
C GLN A 297 -2.73 10.15 -2.56
N GLY A 298 -1.53 10.13 -3.14
CA GLY A 298 -0.28 9.86 -2.44
C GLY A 298 0.43 8.57 -2.82
N CYS A 299 -0.03 7.81 -3.82
CA CYS A 299 0.78 6.78 -4.46
C CYS A 299 1.93 7.43 -5.26
N ASP A 300 3.01 6.70 -5.47
CA ASP A 300 4.13 7.12 -6.33
C ASP A 300 3.70 7.18 -7.80
N GLY A 301 2.79 6.28 -8.19
CA GLY A 301 2.21 6.20 -9.53
C GLY A 301 1.41 4.94 -9.75
N SER A 302 1.17 4.61 -11.03
CA SER A 302 0.65 3.30 -11.43
C SER A 302 1.74 2.25 -11.29
N ALA A 303 1.42 1.13 -10.64
CA ALA A 303 2.33 0.00 -10.42
C ALA A 303 2.65 -0.78 -11.70
N TYR A 304 1.74 -0.76 -12.68
CA TYR A 304 1.88 -1.45 -13.96
C TYR A 304 1.04 -0.75 -15.03
N VAL A 305 1.24 -1.14 -16.29
CA VAL A 305 0.43 -0.63 -17.41
C VAL A 305 -1.00 -1.12 -17.20
N PRO A 306 -1.98 -0.22 -16.99
CA PRO A 306 -3.33 -0.63 -16.65
C PRO A 306 -4.02 -1.29 -17.85
N VAL A 307 -4.95 -2.20 -17.60
CA VAL A 307 -5.94 -2.67 -18.57
C VAL A 307 -7.21 -1.86 -18.36
N ILE A 308 -7.71 -1.19 -19.40
CA ILE A 308 -8.98 -0.48 -19.38
C ILE A 308 -9.80 -0.99 -20.57
N ALA A 309 -10.57 -2.05 -20.37
CA ALA A 309 -11.17 -2.81 -21.47
C ALA A 309 -12.70 -2.74 -21.44
N GLY A 310 -13.27 -2.00 -22.39
CA GLY A 310 -14.72 -1.89 -22.61
C GLY A 310 -15.29 -3.01 -23.47
N GLY A 311 -16.45 -3.54 -23.09
CA GLY A 311 -17.20 -4.52 -23.89
C GLY A 311 -16.35 -5.74 -24.26
N ILE A 312 -16.30 -6.07 -25.54
CA ILE A 312 -15.58 -7.24 -26.08
C ILE A 312 -14.07 -7.19 -25.80
N ASN A 313 -13.50 -6.00 -25.61
CA ASN A 313 -12.06 -5.85 -25.32
C ASN A 313 -11.68 -6.56 -24.01
N ALA A 314 -12.62 -6.71 -23.07
CA ALA A 314 -12.39 -7.41 -21.80
C ALA A 314 -12.00 -8.88 -21.98
N ASN A 315 -12.30 -9.50 -23.12
CA ASN A 315 -11.87 -10.87 -23.46
C ASN A 315 -10.38 -10.97 -23.86
N SER A 316 -9.67 -9.84 -23.97
CA SER A 316 -8.22 -9.79 -24.14
C SER A 316 -7.54 -9.53 -22.80
N ILE A 317 -6.98 -10.58 -22.18
CA ILE A 317 -6.47 -10.54 -20.79
C ILE A 317 -5.42 -9.45 -20.57
N HIS A 318 -4.50 -9.26 -21.53
CA HIS A 318 -3.47 -8.22 -21.49
C HIS A 318 -3.81 -7.02 -22.41
N TYR A 319 -5.07 -6.60 -22.45
CA TYR A 319 -5.48 -5.45 -23.25
C TYR A 319 -4.93 -4.15 -22.66
N VAL A 320 -3.89 -3.59 -23.29
CA VAL A 320 -3.22 -2.35 -22.83
C VAL A 320 -3.28 -1.22 -23.86
N ARG A 321 -4.05 -1.40 -24.95
CA ARG A 321 -4.21 -0.38 -25.98
C ARG A 321 -5.01 0.81 -25.45
N ASN A 322 -6.06 0.53 -24.67
CA ASN A 322 -6.83 1.48 -23.87
C ASN A 322 -7.26 2.74 -24.65
N ASP A 323 -7.61 2.61 -25.92
CA ASP A 323 -7.89 3.73 -26.81
C ASP A 323 -9.28 3.68 -27.46
N ASP A 324 -10.13 2.73 -27.04
CA ASP A 324 -11.46 2.52 -27.62
C ASP A 324 -12.53 3.41 -26.95
N VAL A 325 -13.69 3.45 -27.60
CA VAL A 325 -14.91 4.12 -27.12
C VAL A 325 -15.66 3.19 -26.17
N LEU A 326 -16.21 3.75 -25.09
CA LEU A 326 -17.07 3.05 -24.15
C LEU A 326 -18.53 3.29 -24.51
N SER A 327 -19.27 2.22 -24.82
CA SER A 327 -20.70 2.31 -25.11
C SER A 327 -21.53 2.22 -23.83
N GLU A 328 -22.73 2.80 -23.82
CA GLU A 328 -23.61 2.83 -22.65
C GLU A 328 -23.97 1.43 -22.11
N ASN A 329 -24.10 0.46 -23.01
CA ASN A 329 -24.45 -0.93 -22.66
C ASN A 329 -23.25 -1.79 -22.26
N ASP A 330 -22.03 -1.27 -22.37
CA ASP A 330 -20.82 -2.04 -22.08
C ASP A 330 -20.61 -2.20 -20.57
N LEU A 331 -19.99 -3.31 -20.20
CA LEU A 331 -19.17 -3.36 -18.99
C LEU A 331 -17.78 -2.81 -19.32
N VAL A 332 -17.11 -2.22 -18.35
CA VAL A 332 -15.67 -1.95 -18.41
C VAL A 332 -14.96 -2.78 -17.36
N LEU A 333 -13.97 -3.58 -17.79
CA LEU A 333 -13.03 -4.28 -16.93
C LEU A 333 -11.80 -3.42 -16.79
N ILE A 334 -11.43 -3.10 -15.54
CA ILE A 334 -10.24 -2.34 -15.23
C ILE A 334 -9.37 -3.11 -14.28
N ASP A 335 -8.13 -3.33 -14.71
CA ASP A 335 -7.06 -3.89 -13.91
C ASP A 335 -5.92 -2.86 -13.84
N ALA A 336 -5.72 -2.35 -12.64
CA ALA A 336 -4.81 -1.25 -12.35
C ALA A 336 -4.57 -1.18 -10.85
N GLY A 337 -3.33 -0.87 -10.47
CA GLY A 337 -2.92 -0.70 -9.08
C GLY A 337 -2.00 0.49 -8.92
N GLY A 338 -2.02 1.12 -7.75
CA GLY A 338 -1.04 2.12 -7.36
C GLY A 338 0.15 1.48 -6.62
N GLU A 339 1.29 2.15 -6.69
CA GLU A 339 2.50 1.83 -5.91
C GLU A 339 2.68 2.85 -4.78
N TYR A 340 3.10 2.40 -3.59
CA TYR A 340 3.50 3.28 -2.50
C TYR A 340 4.75 2.74 -1.78
N GLY A 341 5.81 3.53 -1.75
CA GLY A 341 7.07 3.15 -1.09
C GLY A 341 7.71 1.92 -1.74
N GLY A 342 7.48 1.69 -3.03
CA GLY A 342 7.89 0.49 -3.75
C GLY A 342 6.92 -0.69 -3.68
N TYR A 343 5.90 -0.65 -2.82
CA TYR A 343 4.97 -1.76 -2.63
C TYR A 343 3.68 -1.58 -3.42
N ILE A 344 3.21 -2.68 -4.01
CA ILE A 344 2.14 -2.70 -4.98
C ILE A 344 0.91 -3.41 -4.39
N THR A 345 -0.27 -2.93 -4.79
CA THR A 345 -1.50 -3.74 -4.74
C THR A 345 -2.08 -3.87 -6.13
N ASP A 346 -2.54 -5.07 -6.44
CA ASP A 346 -3.21 -5.43 -7.68
C ASP A 346 -4.73 -5.46 -7.45
N ILE A 347 -5.48 -4.78 -8.33
CA ILE A 347 -6.93 -4.61 -8.24
C ILE A 347 -7.50 -4.72 -9.65
N THR A 348 -8.48 -5.62 -9.79
CA THR A 348 -9.39 -5.66 -10.93
C THR A 348 -10.83 -5.43 -10.50
N ARG A 349 -11.54 -4.54 -11.18
CA ARG A 349 -13.00 -4.34 -11.04
C ARG A 349 -13.65 -4.30 -12.41
N THR A 350 -14.85 -4.87 -12.50
CA THR A 350 -15.73 -4.72 -13.66
C THR A 350 -17.05 -4.06 -13.26
N TRP A 351 -17.52 -3.07 -14.03
CA TRP A 351 -18.81 -2.42 -13.78
C TRP A 351 -19.45 -1.90 -15.07
N PRO A 352 -20.79 -1.69 -15.10
CA PRO A 352 -21.50 -1.15 -16.26
C PRO A 352 -21.25 0.34 -16.45
N ILE A 353 -21.01 0.75 -17.69
CA ILE A 353 -20.82 2.17 -18.04
C ILE A 353 -22.09 2.98 -17.74
N SER A 354 -23.28 2.42 -18.02
CA SER A 354 -24.57 3.02 -17.63
C SER A 354 -24.81 3.12 -16.12
N GLY A 355 -23.97 2.49 -15.30
CA GLY A 355 -24.15 2.38 -13.85
C GLY A 355 -25.19 1.36 -13.38
N LYS A 356 -25.84 0.63 -14.31
CA LYS A 356 -26.78 -0.44 -14.00
C LYS A 356 -26.45 -1.70 -14.79
N PHE A 357 -26.33 -2.80 -14.08
CA PHE A 357 -26.12 -4.10 -14.72
C PHE A 357 -27.41 -4.49 -15.45
N SER A 358 -27.29 -4.95 -16.69
CA SER A 358 -28.35 -5.74 -17.31
C SER A 358 -28.47 -7.10 -16.62
N SER A 359 -29.58 -7.81 -16.81
CA SER A 359 -29.77 -9.14 -16.22
C SER A 359 -28.60 -10.10 -16.51
N PRO A 360 -28.16 -10.33 -17.77
CA PRO A 360 -27.03 -11.23 -18.01
C PRO A 360 -25.71 -10.72 -17.43
N GLN A 361 -25.45 -9.41 -17.45
CA GLN A 361 -24.24 -8.87 -16.81
C GLN A 361 -24.24 -9.12 -15.30
N LYS A 362 -25.40 -8.93 -14.65
CA LYS A 362 -25.58 -9.16 -13.22
C LYS A 362 -25.41 -10.63 -12.85
N ASP A 363 -26.06 -11.53 -13.59
CA ASP A 363 -26.03 -12.96 -13.31
C ASP A 363 -24.60 -13.51 -13.39
N LEU A 364 -23.84 -13.14 -14.43
CA LEU A 364 -22.44 -13.54 -14.56
C LEU A 364 -21.55 -12.89 -13.49
N TYR A 365 -21.77 -11.61 -13.18
CA TYR A 365 -21.01 -10.90 -12.14
C TYR A 365 -21.21 -11.52 -10.75
N GLU A 366 -22.45 -11.80 -10.36
CA GLU A 366 -22.77 -12.39 -9.06
C GLU A 366 -22.24 -13.82 -8.93
N ALA A 367 -22.27 -14.61 -10.01
CA ALA A 367 -21.64 -15.92 -10.07
C ALA A 367 -20.13 -15.84 -9.75
N ILE A 368 -19.41 -14.92 -10.38
CA ILE A 368 -17.96 -14.73 -10.15
C ILE A 368 -17.70 -14.17 -8.75
N LEU A 369 -18.44 -13.15 -8.32
CA LEU A 369 -18.29 -12.51 -7.01
C LEU A 369 -18.48 -13.51 -5.85
N LYS A 370 -19.46 -14.42 -5.96
CA LYS A 370 -19.70 -15.47 -4.96
C LYS A 370 -18.49 -16.38 -4.81
N VAL A 371 -17.89 -16.81 -5.93
CA VAL A 371 -16.69 -17.66 -5.91
C VAL A 371 -15.49 -16.87 -5.39
N GLN A 372 -15.30 -15.63 -5.84
CA GLN A 372 -14.21 -14.77 -5.37
C GLN A 372 -14.21 -14.60 -3.85
N ARG A 373 -15.39 -14.35 -3.26
CA ARG A 373 -15.55 -14.24 -1.80
C ARG A 373 -15.18 -15.53 -1.08
N ALA A 374 -15.60 -16.68 -1.63
CA ALA A 374 -15.23 -17.98 -1.08
C ALA A 374 -13.71 -18.22 -1.14
N SER A 375 -13.07 -17.91 -2.27
CA SER A 375 -11.63 -18.07 -2.47
C SER A 375 -10.80 -17.14 -1.59
N VAL A 376 -11.22 -15.88 -1.41
CA VAL A 376 -10.58 -14.94 -0.47
C VAL A 376 -10.64 -15.49 0.96
N ALA A 377 -11.78 -16.05 1.39
CA ALA A 377 -11.92 -16.61 2.74
C ALA A 377 -11.00 -17.81 3.01
N LEU A 378 -10.48 -18.47 1.96
CA LEU A 378 -9.51 -19.56 2.06
C LEU A 378 -8.07 -19.07 2.24
N CYS A 379 -7.78 -17.77 2.04
CA CYS A 379 -6.45 -17.18 2.15
C CYS A 379 -6.04 -16.91 3.60
N ARG A 380 -5.99 -17.99 4.39
CA ARG A 380 -5.61 -18.00 5.81
C ARG A 380 -4.77 -19.24 6.10
N GLU A 381 -3.79 -19.12 6.98
CA GLU A 381 -2.83 -20.21 7.21
C GLU A 381 -3.50 -21.48 7.75
N ASN A 382 -4.50 -21.35 8.63
CA ASN A 382 -5.20 -22.48 9.21
C ASN A 382 -6.06 -23.28 8.20
N ALA A 383 -6.33 -22.73 7.01
CA ALA A 383 -6.95 -23.49 5.93
C ALA A 383 -6.01 -24.59 5.42
N ASN A 384 -4.69 -24.43 5.60
CA ASN A 384 -3.66 -25.35 5.15
C ASN A 384 -3.78 -25.67 3.65
N LEU A 385 -4.10 -24.65 2.86
CA LEU A 385 -4.23 -24.74 1.41
C LEU A 385 -3.12 -23.95 0.72
N SER A 386 -2.62 -24.49 -0.38
CA SER A 386 -1.75 -23.80 -1.32
C SER A 386 -2.53 -22.94 -2.30
N LEU A 387 -1.85 -22.00 -2.97
CA LEU A 387 -2.49 -21.17 -3.99
C LEU A 387 -2.99 -22.03 -5.18
N ASP A 388 -2.29 -23.11 -5.53
CA ASP A 388 -2.74 -24.09 -6.53
C ASP A 388 -4.01 -24.84 -6.08
N GLN A 389 -4.15 -25.14 -4.78
CA GLN A 389 -5.36 -25.75 -4.23
C GLN A 389 -6.54 -24.77 -4.27
N ILE A 390 -6.31 -23.51 -3.92
CA ILE A 390 -7.32 -22.45 -4.01
C ILE A 390 -7.74 -22.25 -5.46
N HIS A 391 -6.82 -22.30 -6.43
CA HIS A 391 -7.14 -22.24 -7.85
C HIS A 391 -8.12 -23.34 -8.27
N ARG A 392 -7.85 -24.61 -7.90
CA ARG A 392 -8.75 -25.73 -8.22
C ARG A 392 -10.13 -25.57 -7.58
N LEU A 393 -10.21 -25.13 -6.33
CA LEU A 393 -11.47 -24.87 -5.65
C LEU A 393 -12.24 -23.72 -6.30
N THR A 394 -11.53 -22.70 -6.77
CA THR A 394 -12.11 -21.57 -7.50
C THR A 394 -12.67 -22.02 -8.85
N GLU A 395 -11.90 -22.78 -9.64
CA GLU A 395 -12.37 -23.31 -10.92
C GLU A 395 -13.60 -24.21 -10.73
N GLN A 396 -13.60 -25.05 -9.69
CA GLN A 396 -14.77 -25.87 -9.35
C GLN A 396 -15.98 -24.99 -9.01
N GLY A 397 -15.81 -23.98 -8.16
CA GLY A 397 -16.89 -23.04 -7.81
C GLY A 397 -17.43 -22.30 -9.03
N LEU A 398 -16.55 -21.84 -9.93
CA LEU A 398 -16.94 -21.21 -11.20
C LEU A 398 -17.73 -22.20 -12.07
N ARG A 399 -17.28 -23.46 -12.19
CA ARG A 399 -18.02 -24.49 -12.94
C ARG A 399 -19.43 -24.71 -12.40
N GLU A 400 -19.60 -24.72 -11.08
CA GLU A 400 -20.90 -24.88 -10.43
C GLU A 400 -21.81 -23.69 -10.73
N GLN A 401 -21.32 -22.46 -10.52
CA GLN A 401 -22.08 -21.24 -10.77
C GLN A 401 -22.44 -21.03 -12.25
N LEU A 402 -21.53 -21.32 -13.18
CA LEU A 402 -21.78 -21.19 -14.61
C LEU A 402 -22.84 -22.20 -15.10
N LYS A 403 -22.86 -23.42 -14.56
CA LYS A 403 -23.93 -24.40 -14.87
C LYS A 403 -25.30 -23.92 -14.41
N GLU A 404 -25.39 -23.30 -13.23
CA GLU A 404 -26.64 -22.74 -12.69
C GLU A 404 -27.25 -21.67 -13.61
N ILE A 405 -26.40 -20.89 -14.29
CA ILE A 405 -26.83 -19.86 -15.24
C ILE A 405 -26.83 -20.32 -16.71
N GLY A 406 -26.77 -21.64 -16.95
CA GLY A 406 -27.06 -22.22 -18.26
C GLY A 406 -25.87 -22.41 -19.21
N PHE A 407 -24.62 -22.35 -18.71
CA PHE A 407 -23.45 -22.70 -19.53
C PHE A 407 -23.31 -24.22 -19.68
N ASP A 408 -22.99 -24.66 -20.90
CA ASP A 408 -22.51 -26.00 -21.17
C ASP A 408 -20.99 -26.04 -21.07
N LEU A 409 -20.48 -26.76 -20.06
CA LEU A 409 -19.05 -26.79 -19.72
C LEU A 409 -18.34 -28.09 -20.18
N ARG A 410 -18.89 -28.79 -21.17
CA ARG A 410 -18.25 -29.99 -21.75
C ARG A 410 -16.94 -29.63 -22.48
N GLY A 411 -16.02 -30.59 -22.54
CA GLY A 411 -14.74 -30.41 -23.24
C GLY A 411 -13.85 -29.36 -22.58
N ASN A 412 -13.27 -28.46 -23.38
CA ASN A 412 -12.33 -27.43 -22.95
C ASN A 412 -12.99 -26.09 -22.60
N ALA A 413 -14.30 -26.07 -22.31
CA ALA A 413 -15.04 -24.83 -22.08
C ALA A 413 -14.43 -23.97 -20.96
N MET A 414 -13.98 -24.58 -19.85
CA MET A 414 -13.35 -23.82 -18.77
C MET A 414 -11.96 -23.30 -19.11
N ASP A 415 -11.18 -24.04 -19.91
CA ASP A 415 -9.86 -23.55 -20.36
C ASP A 415 -10.02 -22.32 -21.26
N VAL A 416 -11.17 -22.16 -21.91
CA VAL A 416 -11.53 -20.97 -22.70
C VAL A 416 -12.08 -19.85 -21.82
N LEU A 417 -13.00 -20.17 -20.91
CA LEU A 417 -13.70 -19.19 -20.07
C LEU A 417 -12.85 -18.64 -18.93
N PHE A 418 -11.97 -19.45 -18.34
CA PHE A 418 -11.06 -19.09 -17.25
C PHE A 418 -9.63 -19.58 -17.56
N PRO A 419 -8.92 -18.89 -18.47
CA PRO A 419 -7.64 -19.34 -19.04
C PRO A 419 -6.40 -18.97 -18.20
N HIS A 420 -6.57 -18.41 -17.00
CA HIS A 420 -5.47 -17.94 -16.16
C HIS A 420 -5.56 -18.51 -14.74
N HIS A 421 -4.49 -18.32 -13.97
CA HIS A 421 -4.45 -18.74 -12.58
C HIS A 421 -5.35 -17.84 -11.72
N VAL A 422 -5.80 -18.32 -10.56
CA VAL A 422 -6.63 -17.51 -9.64
C VAL A 422 -5.85 -16.38 -8.96
N GLY A 423 -4.53 -16.35 -9.10
CA GLY A 423 -3.72 -15.36 -8.43
C GLY A 423 -2.24 -15.70 -8.40
N HIS A 424 -1.47 -14.78 -7.85
CA HIS A 424 -0.02 -14.84 -7.70
C HIS A 424 0.41 -14.16 -6.39
N TYR A 425 1.68 -14.30 -6.01
CA TYR A 425 2.24 -13.48 -4.94
C TYR A 425 2.37 -12.03 -5.39
N VAL A 426 2.22 -11.08 -4.46
CA VAL A 426 2.33 -9.63 -4.72
C VAL A 426 3.11 -8.95 -3.59
N GLY A 427 3.86 -7.90 -3.92
CA GLY A 427 4.73 -7.19 -2.98
C GLY A 427 5.45 -6.02 -3.64
N LEU A 428 6.79 -6.08 -3.72
CA LEU A 428 7.58 -5.08 -4.47
C LEU A 428 7.41 -5.20 -5.99
N ASP A 429 7.02 -6.38 -6.47
CA ASP A 429 6.62 -6.62 -7.86
C ASP A 429 5.15 -7.05 -7.90
N VAL A 430 4.47 -6.81 -9.03
CA VAL A 430 3.09 -7.28 -9.27
C VAL A 430 3.04 -8.81 -9.15
N HIS A 431 3.84 -9.50 -9.96
CA HIS A 431 4.10 -10.93 -9.85
C HIS A 431 5.35 -11.17 -9.01
N ASP A 432 5.18 -11.06 -7.70
CA ASP A 432 6.27 -11.09 -6.72
C ASP A 432 6.92 -12.48 -6.57
N CYS A 433 8.18 -12.49 -6.13
CA CYS A 433 8.97 -13.68 -5.83
C CYS A 433 8.96 -14.71 -6.98
N PRO A 434 9.39 -14.34 -8.20
CA PRO A 434 9.31 -15.22 -9.37
C PRO A 434 10.07 -16.52 -9.14
N GLY A 435 9.40 -17.64 -9.43
CA GLY A 435 9.94 -18.99 -9.22
C GLY A 435 9.67 -19.57 -7.82
N PHE A 436 9.12 -18.80 -6.88
CA PHE A 436 8.63 -19.37 -5.62
C PHE A 436 7.36 -20.22 -5.88
N PRO A 437 7.29 -21.47 -5.38
CA PRO A 437 6.22 -22.39 -5.73
C PRO A 437 4.86 -21.94 -5.16
N ARG A 438 3.80 -22.19 -5.94
CA ARG A 438 2.39 -22.02 -5.55
C ARG A 438 1.78 -23.27 -4.92
N SER A 439 2.56 -24.35 -4.85
CA SER A 439 2.15 -25.67 -4.36
C SER A 439 2.30 -25.82 -2.83
N GLY A 440 3.08 -24.98 -2.17
CA GLY A 440 3.20 -24.93 -0.71
C GLY A 440 1.97 -24.29 -0.08
N ALA A 441 1.56 -24.78 1.10
CA ALA A 441 0.46 -24.19 1.85
C ALA A 441 0.76 -22.72 2.21
N LEU A 442 -0.23 -21.85 2.05
CA LEU A 442 -0.12 -20.44 2.38
C LEU A 442 0.20 -20.24 3.86
N LYS A 443 1.07 -19.27 4.15
CA LYS A 443 1.59 -18.99 5.48
C LYS A 443 1.37 -17.53 5.87
N THR A 444 1.24 -17.27 7.17
CA THR A 444 1.09 -15.91 7.70
C THR A 444 2.20 -15.00 7.19
N GLY A 445 1.83 -13.81 6.71
CA GLY A 445 2.75 -12.81 6.15
C GLY A 445 2.96 -12.94 4.63
N GLN A 446 2.48 -14.00 3.98
CA GLN A 446 2.44 -14.06 2.53
C GLN A 446 1.30 -13.19 1.98
N CYS A 447 1.55 -12.46 0.90
CA CYS A 447 0.54 -11.66 0.22
C CYS A 447 0.31 -12.23 -1.19
N VAL A 448 -0.96 -12.42 -1.54
CA VAL A 448 -1.40 -12.99 -2.82
C VAL A 448 -2.57 -12.22 -3.42
N THR A 449 -2.78 -12.31 -4.72
CA THR A 449 -4.02 -11.90 -5.38
C THR A 449 -5.04 -13.04 -5.40
N ILE A 450 -6.32 -12.69 -5.45
CA ILE A 450 -7.43 -13.60 -5.74
C ILE A 450 -8.34 -12.96 -6.77
N GLU A 451 -8.20 -13.41 -8.02
CA GLU A 451 -8.64 -12.75 -9.25
C GLU A 451 -9.43 -13.67 -10.20
N PRO A 452 -10.47 -14.41 -9.76
CA PRO A 452 -11.28 -15.16 -10.70
C PRO A 452 -11.88 -14.25 -11.78
N GLY A 453 -11.87 -14.72 -13.03
CA GLY A 453 -12.48 -14.05 -14.16
C GLY A 453 -13.12 -15.04 -15.13
N ILE A 454 -14.20 -14.59 -15.79
CA ILE A 454 -14.83 -15.31 -16.89
C ILE A 454 -14.86 -14.41 -18.11
N TYR A 455 -14.33 -14.93 -19.22
CA TYR A 455 -14.23 -14.27 -20.51
C TYR A 455 -15.03 -15.09 -21.51
N VAL A 456 -16.20 -14.59 -21.92
CA VAL A 456 -17.08 -15.32 -22.82
C VAL A 456 -16.81 -14.84 -24.25
N PRO A 457 -16.17 -15.66 -25.11
CA PRO A 457 -15.96 -15.31 -26.50
C PRO A 457 -17.30 -15.12 -27.23
N ASP A 458 -17.26 -14.40 -28.35
CA ASP A 458 -18.38 -14.37 -29.28
C ASP A 458 -18.42 -15.66 -30.11
N ASP A 459 -18.87 -16.73 -29.47
CA ASP A 459 -18.89 -18.09 -30.00
C ASP A 459 -20.25 -18.76 -29.70
N ASP A 460 -20.81 -19.43 -30.70
CA ASP A 460 -22.13 -20.07 -30.60
C ASP A 460 -22.22 -21.18 -29.54
N ARG A 461 -21.08 -21.69 -29.08
CA ARG A 461 -20.99 -22.66 -27.96
C ARG A 461 -21.52 -22.11 -26.64
N PHE A 462 -21.54 -20.79 -26.45
CA PHE A 462 -21.96 -20.15 -25.20
C PHE A 462 -23.33 -19.47 -25.33
N PRO A 463 -24.08 -19.28 -24.22
CA PRO A 463 -25.39 -18.66 -24.28
C PRO A 463 -25.32 -17.24 -24.86
N ALA A 464 -26.18 -16.95 -25.83
CA ALA A 464 -26.11 -15.72 -26.64
C ALA A 464 -26.08 -14.42 -25.82
N HIS A 465 -26.76 -14.37 -24.67
CA HIS A 465 -26.82 -13.19 -23.82
C HIS A 465 -25.57 -12.95 -22.97
N PHE A 466 -24.62 -13.89 -22.91
CA PHE A 466 -23.32 -13.71 -22.23
C PHE A 466 -22.17 -13.46 -23.21
N ARG A 467 -22.36 -13.70 -24.51
CA ARG A 467 -21.28 -13.57 -25.51
C ARG A 467 -20.68 -12.17 -25.51
N GLY A 468 -19.36 -12.12 -25.53
CA GLY A 468 -18.60 -10.88 -25.51
C GLY A 468 -18.43 -10.23 -24.14
N ILE A 469 -18.99 -10.82 -23.08
CA ILE A 469 -18.80 -10.32 -21.71
C ILE A 469 -17.50 -10.89 -21.12
N GLY A 470 -16.61 -10.00 -20.69
CA GLY A 470 -15.47 -10.32 -19.83
C GLY A 470 -15.61 -9.66 -18.46
N ILE A 471 -15.49 -10.44 -17.39
CA ILE A 471 -15.54 -9.95 -16.00
C ILE A 471 -14.38 -10.58 -15.22
N ARG A 472 -13.64 -9.76 -14.47
CA ARG A 472 -12.67 -10.20 -13.45
C ARG A 472 -12.87 -9.38 -12.19
N ILE A 473 -12.76 -10.04 -11.04
CA ILE A 473 -12.88 -9.38 -9.72
C ILE A 473 -11.68 -9.83 -8.90
N GLU A 474 -10.86 -8.87 -8.49
CA GLU A 474 -9.57 -9.16 -7.88
C GLU A 474 -9.31 -8.35 -6.63
N ASP A 475 -8.78 -9.01 -5.60
CA ASP A 475 -8.26 -8.34 -4.43
C ASP A 475 -6.87 -8.85 -4.07
N SER A 476 -6.03 -7.96 -3.58
CA SER A 476 -4.78 -8.30 -2.89
C SER A 476 -5.08 -8.67 -1.43
N VAL A 477 -4.54 -9.78 -0.96
CA VAL A 477 -4.82 -10.38 0.34
C VAL A 477 -3.53 -10.74 1.07
N CYS A 478 -3.38 -10.27 2.29
CA CYS A 478 -2.36 -10.73 3.22
C CYS A 478 -2.90 -11.91 4.04
N VAL A 479 -2.20 -13.03 4.00
CA VAL A 479 -2.54 -14.24 4.76
C VAL A 479 -2.23 -13.99 6.24
N GLN A 480 -3.23 -14.16 7.09
CA GLN A 480 -3.05 -14.24 8.54
C GLN A 480 -3.36 -15.65 9.03
N LYS A 481 -3.11 -15.89 10.32
CA LYS A 481 -3.30 -17.21 10.92
C LYS A 481 -4.71 -17.75 10.72
N ASP A 482 -5.72 -16.94 11.06
CA ASP A 482 -7.12 -17.35 11.11
C ASP A 482 -8.03 -16.59 10.13
N THR A 483 -7.51 -15.54 9.52
CA THR A 483 -8.25 -14.57 8.68
C THR A 483 -7.49 -14.23 7.41
N ALA A 484 -8.24 -13.83 6.39
CA ALA A 484 -7.71 -13.22 5.18
C ALA A 484 -7.79 -11.69 5.32
N LEU A 485 -6.65 -11.01 5.38
CA LEU A 485 -6.61 -9.55 5.44
C LEU A 485 -6.66 -8.99 4.02
N VAL A 486 -7.83 -8.55 3.58
CA VAL A 486 -8.01 -7.90 2.28
C VAL A 486 -7.42 -6.48 2.34
N LEU A 487 -6.49 -6.18 1.43
CA LEU A 487 -5.76 -4.90 1.39
C LEU A 487 -6.48 -3.83 0.57
N THR A 488 -7.47 -4.23 -0.22
CA THR A 488 -8.08 -3.44 -1.31
C THR A 488 -9.58 -3.19 -1.07
N THR A 489 -9.99 -3.14 0.20
CA THR A 489 -11.41 -3.05 0.62
C THR A 489 -12.16 -1.82 0.10
N GLU A 490 -11.44 -0.74 -0.17
CA GLU A 490 -11.98 0.54 -0.63
C GLU A 490 -12.45 0.50 -2.08
N ALA A 491 -11.97 -0.47 -2.88
CA ALA A 491 -12.49 -0.74 -4.21
C ALA A 491 -13.80 -1.54 -4.09
N VAL A 492 -14.94 -0.87 -4.16
CA VAL A 492 -16.24 -1.55 -3.99
C VAL A 492 -16.47 -2.63 -5.06
N LYS A 493 -17.06 -3.76 -4.68
CA LYS A 493 -17.32 -4.91 -5.57
C LYS A 493 -18.71 -5.54 -5.42
N GLU A 494 -19.49 -5.14 -4.43
CA GLU A 494 -20.87 -5.63 -4.31
C GLU A 494 -21.74 -4.94 -5.37
N VAL A 495 -22.65 -5.67 -6.03
CA VAL A 495 -23.50 -5.13 -7.11
C VAL A 495 -24.22 -3.85 -6.67
N THR A 496 -24.80 -3.86 -5.47
CA THR A 496 -25.50 -2.69 -4.92
C THR A 496 -24.56 -1.51 -4.70
N SER A 497 -23.33 -1.74 -4.24
CA SER A 497 -22.33 -0.70 -3.99
C SER A 497 -21.73 -0.17 -5.29
N ALA A 498 -21.45 -1.04 -6.27
CA ALA A 498 -20.95 -0.66 -7.59
C ALA A 498 -22.02 0.14 -8.37
N SER A 499 -23.27 -0.33 -8.39
CA SER A 499 -24.38 0.40 -9.01
C SER A 499 -24.70 1.69 -8.28
N ARG A 500 -24.66 1.74 -6.94
CA ARG A 500 -24.89 2.98 -6.18
C ARG A 500 -23.77 3.98 -6.37
N ALA A 501 -22.51 3.55 -6.35
CA ALA A 501 -21.39 4.41 -6.66
C ALA A 501 -21.62 5.04 -8.04
N SER A 502 -22.00 4.24 -9.04
CA SER A 502 -22.24 4.73 -10.40
C SER A 502 -23.52 5.54 -10.62
N SER A 503 -24.58 5.29 -9.84
CA SER A 503 -25.87 5.98 -9.98
C SER A 503 -25.93 7.36 -9.28
N LEU A 504 -24.97 7.71 -8.42
CA LEU A 504 -24.99 8.97 -7.65
C LEU A 504 -24.82 10.23 -8.53
N THR A 505 -24.46 10.10 -9.80
CA THR A 505 -24.33 11.23 -10.75
C THR A 505 -25.61 11.60 -11.49
N THR A 506 -26.65 10.76 -11.49
CA THR A 506 -27.87 11.05 -12.29
C THR A 506 -28.74 12.17 -11.72
N LEU A 507 -28.43 12.72 -10.53
CA LEU A 507 -29.27 13.72 -9.87
C LEU A 507 -28.86 15.19 -10.06
N HIS A 508 -27.73 15.52 -10.69
CA HIS A 508 -27.35 16.93 -10.93
C HIS A 508 -26.77 17.17 -12.32
N HIS A 509 -27.64 17.54 -13.26
CA HIS A 509 -27.28 18.25 -14.49
C HIS A 509 -27.71 19.73 -14.36
N PRO A 510 -26.79 20.68 -14.13
CA PRO A 510 -26.98 22.02 -14.65
C PRO A 510 -26.64 21.99 -16.15
N LYS A 511 -27.53 22.55 -16.98
CA LYS A 511 -27.31 22.73 -18.42
C LYS A 511 -25.97 23.45 -18.66
N LEU A 512 -25.07 22.82 -19.40
CA LEU A 512 -23.83 23.44 -19.88
C LEU A 512 -24.18 24.58 -20.85
N ALA A 513 -23.97 25.81 -20.42
CA ALA A 513 -23.87 26.95 -21.31
C ALA A 513 -22.54 26.87 -22.07
N SER A 514 -22.59 27.06 -23.38
CA SER A 514 -21.45 27.03 -24.30
C SER A 514 -20.34 27.99 -23.87
N TYR A 515 -19.15 27.44 -23.59
CA TYR A 515 -17.94 28.21 -23.33
C TYR A 515 -17.26 28.57 -24.66
N GLN A 516 -17.18 29.87 -24.98
CA GLN A 516 -16.32 30.36 -26.07
C GLN A 516 -14.97 30.83 -25.49
N PRO A 517 -13.85 30.52 -26.15
CA PRO A 517 -12.51 30.88 -25.65
C PRO A 517 -12.23 32.39 -25.85
N PRO A 518 -11.49 33.04 -24.94
CA PRO A 518 -11.24 34.48 -25.04
C PRO A 518 -10.21 34.82 -26.11
N HIS A 519 -10.58 35.76 -26.98
CA HIS A 519 -9.69 36.44 -27.91
C HIS A 519 -8.67 37.31 -27.15
N TRP A 520 -7.38 37.10 -27.44
CA TRP A 520 -6.29 37.97 -27.04
C TRP A 520 -6.32 39.25 -27.90
N HIS A 521 -6.49 40.43 -27.31
CA HIS A 521 -6.02 41.67 -27.96
C HIS A 521 -5.68 42.79 -26.96
N LYS A 522 -4.38 43.13 -26.98
CA LYS A 522 -3.71 44.42 -26.73
C LYS A 522 -4.39 45.41 -25.77
N GLN A 523 -3.73 45.59 -24.63
CA GLN A 523 -3.84 46.77 -23.77
C GLN A 523 -3.69 48.07 -24.57
N ARG A 524 -4.64 48.99 -24.37
CA ARG A 524 -4.39 50.42 -24.45
C ARG A 524 -5.12 51.11 -23.29
N LEU A 525 -4.33 51.73 -22.43
CA LEU A 525 -4.74 52.59 -21.32
C LEU A 525 -5.61 53.76 -21.83
N GLN A 526 -6.69 54.07 -21.10
CA GLN A 526 -7.08 55.44 -20.83
C GLN A 526 -7.99 55.55 -19.61
N PHE A 527 -7.62 56.47 -18.71
CA PHE A 527 -8.31 56.89 -17.50
C PHE A 527 -9.55 57.77 -17.80
N LYS A 528 -10.56 57.65 -16.92
CA LYS A 528 -11.57 58.65 -16.44
C LYS A 528 -12.79 57.84 -15.95
N GLY A 529 -13.46 58.06 -14.83
CA GLY A 529 -13.44 59.08 -13.79
C GLY A 529 -14.79 58.99 -13.05
N ALA A 530 -14.74 58.99 -11.72
CA ALA A 530 -15.73 59.48 -10.72
C ALA A 530 -17.23 59.08 -10.73
N SER A 531 -17.71 58.90 -9.48
CA SER A 531 -19.04 59.31 -8.95
C SER A 531 -20.19 58.31 -9.16
N LYS A 532 -21.14 58.03 -8.25
CA LYS A 532 -21.40 58.18 -6.80
C LYS A 532 -22.78 57.52 -6.57
N ASP A 533 -23.12 57.29 -5.31
CA ASP A 533 -24.49 57.20 -4.75
C ASP A 533 -25.34 55.94 -5.08
N SER A 534 -26.23 55.42 -4.23
CA SER A 534 -26.52 55.54 -2.79
C SER A 534 -27.70 54.60 -2.46
N ASN A 535 -27.82 54.25 -1.17
CA ASN A 535 -29.05 54.02 -0.40
C ASN A 535 -29.88 52.71 -0.58
N LEU A 536 -29.96 51.87 0.48
CA LEU A 536 -31.00 51.79 1.55
C LEU A 536 -32.31 51.14 1.02
N THR A 537 -32.99 50.15 1.61
CA THR A 537 -33.46 49.92 3.01
C THR A 537 -34.26 48.58 3.06
N PRO A 538 -34.91 48.11 4.16
CA PRO A 538 -34.73 46.75 4.66
C PRO A 538 -36.03 45.89 4.86
N ASN A 539 -35.81 44.68 5.41
CA ASN A 539 -36.69 43.67 6.03
C ASN A 539 -37.99 44.13 6.74
N PRO A 540 -38.98 43.21 6.92
CA PRO A 540 -39.29 42.68 8.29
C PRO A 540 -39.67 41.16 8.31
N LYS A 541 -39.26 40.33 9.31
CA LYS A 541 -39.93 39.97 10.61
C LYS A 541 -41.39 39.47 10.46
N MET A 542 -41.98 38.53 11.21
CA MET A 542 -41.71 37.66 12.38
C MET A 542 -42.98 36.79 12.58
N SER A 543 -42.92 35.62 13.23
CA SER A 543 -43.91 35.25 14.28
C SER A 543 -43.56 33.92 14.98
N GLU A 544 -43.34 34.00 16.29
CA GLU A 544 -43.32 32.89 17.26
C GLU A 544 -44.75 32.54 17.72
N SER A 545 -44.97 31.31 18.20
CA SER A 545 -45.96 31.05 19.25
C SER A 545 -45.58 29.83 20.10
N SER A 546 -46.12 29.82 21.31
CA SER A 546 -45.55 29.34 22.58
C SER A 546 -46.02 27.94 23.04
N LEU A 547 -45.25 27.38 23.98
CA LEU A 547 -45.45 26.15 24.77
C LEU A 547 -46.71 26.16 25.67
N PRO A 548 -47.05 25.01 26.29
CA PRO A 548 -46.88 24.95 27.75
C PRO A 548 -46.18 23.67 28.27
N VAL A 549 -45.65 23.81 29.48
CA VAL A 549 -44.88 22.84 30.28
C VAL A 549 -45.80 22.01 31.17
N ARG A 550 -45.51 20.71 31.33
CA ARG A 550 -45.77 19.96 32.59
C ARG A 550 -44.74 18.84 32.76
N SER A 551 -44.11 18.78 33.93
CA SER A 551 -43.06 17.86 34.34
C SER A 551 -43.60 16.73 35.22
N SER A 552 -43.10 15.50 35.02
CA SER A 552 -42.95 14.39 36.00
C SER A 552 -42.13 13.25 35.36
N PRO A 553 -41.44 12.40 36.14
CA PRO A 553 -40.19 11.75 35.72
C PRO A 553 -40.34 10.33 35.14
N SER A 554 -39.33 9.97 34.34
CA SER A 554 -38.85 8.61 34.00
C SER A 554 -39.85 7.60 33.43
N GLN A 555 -39.94 7.56 32.09
CA GLN A 555 -40.06 6.30 31.37
C GLN A 555 -39.13 6.37 30.15
N ALA A 556 -38.24 5.38 30.03
CA ALA A 556 -37.41 5.20 28.85
C ALA A 556 -38.32 4.98 27.64
N THR A 557 -38.24 5.80 26.61
CA THR A 557 -38.87 5.50 25.32
C THR A 557 -38.08 4.36 24.67
N PRO A 558 -38.66 3.15 24.50
CA PRO A 558 -38.01 2.08 23.78
C PRO A 558 -37.83 2.49 22.30
N ILE A 559 -36.80 1.95 21.63
CA ILE A 559 -36.87 1.84 20.18
C ILE A 559 -38.13 0.99 19.89
N PRO A 560 -39.06 1.43 19.01
CA PRO A 560 -40.19 0.60 18.64
C PRO A 560 -39.67 -0.76 18.19
N ASP A 561 -40.11 -1.82 18.87
CA ASP A 561 -39.81 -3.18 18.46
C ASP A 561 -40.53 -3.38 17.11
N ASP A 562 -39.80 -3.85 16.10
CA ASP A 562 -40.37 -4.14 14.78
C ASP A 562 -41.03 -5.53 14.86
N ASP A 563 -42.33 -5.63 14.55
CA ASP A 563 -43.16 -6.85 14.75
C ASP A 563 -42.85 -7.98 13.76
N HIS A 564 -41.74 -7.89 13.03
CA HIS A 564 -41.25 -8.98 12.21
C HIS A 564 -40.54 -10.00 13.10
N GLU A 565 -41.24 -11.10 13.42
CA GLU A 565 -40.58 -12.36 13.82
C GLU A 565 -39.47 -12.64 12.80
N ALA A 566 -38.23 -12.44 13.23
CA ALA A 566 -37.07 -12.75 12.42
C ALA A 566 -36.98 -14.28 12.34
N ASP A 567 -37.50 -14.86 11.27
CA ASP A 567 -36.96 -16.11 10.75
C ASP A 567 -35.47 -15.85 10.55
N LEU A 568 -34.64 -16.30 11.50
CA LEU A 568 -33.20 -16.03 11.54
C LEU A 568 -32.55 -16.59 10.27
N PRO A 569 -32.26 -15.77 9.23
CA PRO A 569 -31.45 -16.25 8.15
C PRO A 569 -30.04 -16.09 8.68
N LEU A 570 -29.33 -17.20 8.84
CA LEU A 570 -27.90 -17.17 9.03
C LEU A 570 -27.31 -16.21 8.01
N THR A 571 -26.46 -15.29 8.45
CA THR A 571 -25.71 -14.44 7.52
C THR A 571 -25.06 -15.34 6.48
N MET A 572 -25.01 -14.95 5.21
CA MET A 572 -24.47 -15.79 4.13
C MET A 572 -23.07 -16.34 4.47
N THR A 573 -22.30 -15.59 5.25
CA THR A 573 -21.01 -15.97 5.82
C THR A 573 -21.11 -17.11 6.84
N ALA A 574 -22.09 -17.10 7.74
CA ALA A 574 -22.34 -18.17 8.71
C ALA A 574 -22.96 -19.42 8.06
N SER A 575 -23.80 -19.24 7.03
CA SER A 575 -24.50 -20.35 6.37
C SER A 575 -23.56 -21.27 5.58
N VAL A 576 -22.46 -20.73 5.02
CA VAL A 576 -21.41 -21.49 4.31
C VAL A 576 -20.49 -22.24 5.27
N VAL A 577 -20.29 -21.71 6.49
CA VAL A 577 -19.49 -22.36 7.54
C VAL A 577 -20.24 -23.56 8.13
N LEU A 578 -21.57 -23.52 8.18
CA LEU A 578 -22.39 -24.55 8.83
C LEU A 578 -22.50 -25.88 8.08
N THR A 579 -22.36 -25.87 6.76
CA THR A 579 -22.53 -27.08 5.93
C THR A 579 -21.38 -28.08 6.01
N SER A 580 -20.29 -27.73 6.72
CA SER A 580 -19.06 -28.52 6.79
C SER A 580 -18.53 -28.74 8.22
N LEU A 581 -19.35 -28.52 9.25
CA LEU A 581 -18.94 -28.65 10.64
C LEU A 581 -19.12 -30.08 11.21
N PRO A 582 -18.20 -30.53 12.10
CA PRO A 582 -18.38 -31.76 12.87
C PRO A 582 -19.68 -31.74 13.68
N ARG A 583 -20.28 -32.91 13.95
CA ARG A 583 -21.54 -33.03 14.74
C ARG A 583 -21.49 -32.30 16.09
N ASP A 584 -20.32 -32.20 16.71
CA ASP A 584 -20.11 -31.50 17.99
C ASP A 584 -20.18 -29.97 17.85
N ALA A 585 -19.79 -29.43 16.70
CA ALA A 585 -19.93 -28.01 16.40
C ALA A 585 -21.39 -27.64 16.04
N THR A 586 -22.17 -28.57 15.47
CA THR A 586 -23.63 -28.40 15.32
C THR A 586 -24.34 -28.26 16.68
N ALA A 587 -23.86 -28.97 17.71
CA ALA A 587 -24.38 -28.84 19.07
C ALA A 587 -23.99 -27.49 19.71
N ALA A 588 -22.75 -27.02 19.51
CA ALA A 588 -22.30 -25.71 19.98
C ALA A 588 -23.02 -24.53 19.27
N LEU A 589 -23.46 -24.72 18.02
CA LEU A 589 -24.18 -23.71 17.24
C LEU A 589 -25.68 -23.66 17.51
N LYS A 590 -26.25 -24.69 18.14
CA LYS A 590 -27.66 -24.68 18.56
C LYS A 590 -27.97 -23.53 19.52
N ASP A 591 -26.96 -23.09 20.26
CA ASP A 591 -27.03 -21.98 21.22
C ASP A 591 -26.48 -20.66 20.64
N ALA A 592 -25.94 -20.64 19.41
CA ALA A 592 -25.28 -19.46 18.83
C ALA A 592 -26.24 -18.31 18.46
N GLY A 593 -27.55 -18.56 18.44
CA GLY A 593 -28.60 -17.53 18.33
C GLY A 593 -29.27 -17.18 19.66
N ALA A 594 -28.92 -17.87 20.75
CA ALA A 594 -29.46 -17.56 22.08
C ALA A 594 -28.67 -16.40 22.69
N PHE A 595 -29.38 -15.35 23.09
CA PHE A 595 -28.81 -14.25 23.84
C PHE A 595 -29.25 -14.38 25.30
N ASP A 596 -28.30 -14.44 26.24
CA ASP A 596 -28.58 -14.51 27.69
C ASP A 596 -29.45 -13.34 28.16
N LYS A 597 -29.39 -12.21 27.45
CA LYS A 597 -30.20 -11.01 27.70
C LYS A 597 -31.05 -10.70 26.46
N PRO A 598 -32.39 -10.63 26.57
CA PRO A 598 -33.26 -10.30 25.45
C PRO A 598 -33.09 -8.85 24.99
N LYS A 599 -32.64 -7.95 25.87
CA LYS A 599 -32.27 -6.57 25.52
C LYS A 599 -30.86 -6.27 26.02
N VAL A 600 -30.07 -5.61 25.17
CA VAL A 600 -28.71 -5.14 25.47
C VAL A 600 -28.69 -3.63 25.66
N THR A 601 -27.74 -3.14 26.45
CA THR A 601 -27.61 -1.70 26.72
C THR A 601 -26.63 -1.08 25.72
N VAL A 602 -27.08 -0.07 25.00
CA VAL A 602 -26.29 0.67 24.00
C VAL A 602 -26.17 2.13 24.45
N ARG A 603 -24.93 2.63 24.51
CA ARG A 603 -24.60 4.02 24.82
C ARG A 603 -24.19 4.77 23.56
N PHE A 604 -24.92 5.81 23.22
CA PHE A 604 -24.62 6.72 22.13
C PHE A 604 -23.70 7.86 22.56
N LYS A 605 -22.62 8.08 21.83
CA LYS A 605 -21.65 9.16 22.09
C LYS A 605 -21.50 10.07 20.86
N ALA A 606 -21.90 11.33 20.98
CA ALA A 606 -21.71 12.32 19.91
C ALA A 606 -20.23 12.63 19.71
N ILE A 607 -19.81 12.84 18.47
CA ILE A 607 -18.45 13.25 18.09
C ILE A 607 -18.50 14.47 17.18
N GLY A 608 -17.56 15.38 17.41
CA GLY A 608 -17.44 16.62 16.63
C GLY A 608 -18.67 17.51 16.81
N SER A 609 -19.23 17.98 15.71
CA SER A 609 -20.42 18.85 15.69
C SER A 609 -21.76 18.09 15.77
N ALA A 610 -21.75 16.79 16.07
CA ALA A 610 -22.97 16.00 16.13
C ALA A 610 -23.89 16.42 17.31
N PRO A 611 -25.22 16.51 17.09
CA PRO A 611 -26.16 16.87 18.15
C PRO A 611 -26.14 15.85 19.29
N VAL A 612 -25.91 16.30 20.52
CA VAL A 612 -25.89 15.43 21.71
C VAL A 612 -27.30 14.95 22.06
N LEU A 613 -27.49 13.63 22.17
CA LEU A 613 -28.76 13.05 22.59
C LEU A 613 -29.11 13.43 24.04
N LYS A 614 -30.38 13.79 24.27
CA LYS A 614 -30.93 14.00 25.62
C LYS A 614 -30.87 12.73 26.48
N GLN A 615 -31.02 11.56 25.85
CA GLN A 615 -30.90 10.25 26.48
C GLN A 615 -29.83 9.45 25.71
N PRO A 616 -28.58 9.43 26.20
CA PRO A 616 -27.48 8.79 25.50
C PRO A 616 -27.42 7.28 25.75
N VAL A 617 -28.31 6.68 26.55
CA VAL A 617 -28.29 5.24 26.84
C VAL A 617 -29.67 4.66 26.59
N CYS A 618 -29.74 3.62 25.75
CA CYS A 618 -30.98 2.93 25.38
C CYS A 618 -30.83 1.42 25.57
N ARG A 619 -31.95 0.72 25.79
CA ARG A 619 -32.03 -0.74 25.74
C ARG A 619 -32.60 -1.17 24.39
N ILE A 620 -31.89 -2.04 23.68
CA ILE A 620 -32.21 -2.48 22.32
C ILE A 620 -32.38 -4.00 22.35
N ASN A 621 -33.36 -4.54 21.63
CA ASN A 621 -33.52 -5.99 21.53
C ASN A 621 -32.24 -6.61 20.93
N ALA A 622 -31.75 -7.68 21.57
CA ALA A 622 -30.50 -8.32 21.15
C ALA A 622 -30.59 -8.88 19.73
N THR A 623 -31.78 -9.24 19.24
CA THR A 623 -32.00 -9.76 17.89
C THR A 623 -32.15 -8.68 16.82
N GLN A 624 -32.21 -7.39 17.18
CA GLN A 624 -32.32 -6.33 16.17
C GLN A 624 -31.05 -6.23 15.32
N ARG A 625 -31.23 -5.86 14.05
CA ARG A 625 -30.15 -5.50 13.14
C ARG A 625 -29.63 -4.10 13.45
N PHE A 626 -28.35 -3.86 13.15
CA PHE A 626 -27.71 -2.57 13.37
C PHE A 626 -28.35 -1.45 12.53
N GLU A 627 -29.00 -1.77 11.41
CA GLU A 627 -29.85 -0.85 10.65
C GLU A 627 -30.91 -0.15 11.51
N ALA A 628 -31.56 -0.87 12.44
CA ALA A 628 -32.57 -0.29 13.33
C ALA A 628 -31.95 0.77 14.27
N VAL A 629 -30.70 0.56 14.68
CA VAL A 629 -29.92 1.50 15.49
C VAL A 629 -29.62 2.77 14.70
N VAL A 630 -29.23 2.62 13.43
CA VAL A 630 -28.98 3.75 12.50
C VAL A 630 -30.28 4.53 12.26
N ALA A 631 -31.38 3.85 11.95
CA ALA A 631 -32.69 4.47 11.69
C ALA A 631 -33.20 5.24 12.93
N TYR A 632 -33.08 4.64 14.12
CA TYR A 632 -33.39 5.32 15.38
C TYR A 632 -32.58 6.61 15.53
N LEU A 633 -31.27 6.53 15.32
CA LEU A 633 -30.40 7.67 15.54
C LEU A 633 -30.70 8.80 14.55
N ARG A 634 -30.88 8.49 13.26
CA ARG A 634 -31.29 9.46 12.22
C ARG A 634 -32.56 10.20 12.61
N ARG A 635 -33.55 9.49 13.15
CA ARG A 635 -34.81 10.09 13.63
C ARG A 635 -34.60 11.02 14.82
N VAL A 636 -33.82 10.59 15.81
CA VAL A 636 -33.62 11.37 17.05
C VAL A 636 -32.74 12.60 16.82
N VAL A 637 -31.73 12.52 15.95
CA VAL A 637 -30.89 13.67 15.58
C VAL A 637 -31.50 14.52 14.47
N LYS A 638 -32.71 14.19 13.99
CA LYS A 638 -33.47 14.91 12.96
C LYS A 638 -32.71 15.07 11.64
N CYS A 639 -32.02 14.02 11.18
CA CYS A 639 -31.39 13.99 9.87
C CYS A 639 -32.43 14.10 8.75
N GLY A 640 -32.17 14.97 7.77
CA GLY A 640 -32.91 15.01 6.51
C GLY A 640 -32.67 13.76 5.64
N PRO A 641 -33.44 13.59 4.55
CA PRO A 641 -33.31 12.42 3.66
C PRO A 641 -31.91 12.25 3.05
N GLN A 642 -31.20 13.37 2.83
CA GLN A 642 -29.86 13.41 2.23
C GLN A 642 -28.72 13.53 3.25
N ASP A 643 -29.06 13.72 4.54
CA ASP A 643 -28.04 13.86 5.57
C ASP A 643 -27.46 12.50 5.93
N SER A 644 -26.15 12.44 6.12
CA SER A 644 -25.45 11.24 6.57
C SER A 644 -25.25 11.27 8.08
N VAL A 645 -25.33 10.09 8.70
CA VAL A 645 -24.98 9.88 10.10
C VAL A 645 -24.12 8.63 10.15
N PHE A 646 -22.90 8.78 10.66
CA PHE A 646 -21.90 7.71 10.73
C PHE A 646 -21.87 7.17 12.15
N LEU A 647 -21.97 5.85 12.32
CA LEU A 647 -21.96 5.19 13.62
C LEU A 647 -20.76 4.26 13.72
N TYR A 648 -20.09 4.28 14.86
CA TYR A 648 -18.88 3.53 15.12
C TYR A 648 -18.98 2.81 16.46
N VAL A 649 -18.73 1.51 16.48
CA VAL A 649 -18.63 0.75 17.74
C VAL A 649 -17.27 1.04 18.38
N ASN A 650 -17.29 1.48 19.64
CA ASN A 650 -16.12 1.82 20.47
C ASN A 650 -15.12 2.81 19.83
N ASN A 651 -15.56 3.65 18.90
CA ASN A 651 -14.67 4.52 18.09
C ASN A 651 -13.67 3.75 17.20
N THR A 652 -13.95 2.48 16.88
CA THR A 652 -12.99 1.61 16.19
C THR A 652 -13.41 1.30 14.76
N PHE A 653 -14.66 0.89 14.56
CA PHE A 653 -15.15 0.47 13.24
C PHE A 653 -16.64 0.75 13.07
N ALA A 654 -17.11 0.84 11.82
CA ALA A 654 -18.52 0.94 11.47
C ALA A 654 -19.07 -0.47 11.14
N PRO A 655 -20.02 -1.02 11.92
CA PRO A 655 -20.60 -2.33 11.63
C PRO A 655 -21.41 -2.34 10.31
N SER A 656 -21.54 -3.52 9.69
CA SER A 656 -22.50 -3.71 8.61
C SER A 656 -23.94 -3.55 9.11
N LEU A 657 -24.85 -3.11 8.23
CA LEU A 657 -26.25 -2.83 8.59
C LEU A 657 -27.03 -4.09 8.99
N ASP A 658 -26.65 -5.24 8.48
CA ASP A 658 -27.25 -6.55 8.75
C ASP A 658 -26.72 -7.23 10.01
N GLU A 659 -25.70 -6.65 10.67
CA GLU A 659 -25.12 -7.20 11.89
C GLU A 659 -26.10 -7.16 13.07
N ILE A 660 -26.08 -8.19 13.92
CA ILE A 660 -27.02 -8.30 15.04
C ILE A 660 -26.47 -7.57 16.28
N VAL A 661 -27.27 -6.69 16.88
CA VAL A 661 -26.84 -5.82 17.99
C VAL A 661 -26.40 -6.63 19.22
N GLY A 662 -27.02 -7.79 19.48
CA GLY A 662 -26.63 -8.72 20.52
C GLY A 662 -25.23 -9.31 20.32
N ASN A 663 -24.85 -9.61 19.08
CA ASN A 663 -23.49 -10.09 18.76
C ASN A 663 -22.46 -8.98 18.99
N LEU A 664 -22.78 -7.76 18.55
CA LEU A 664 -21.93 -6.60 18.79
C LEU A 664 -21.73 -6.33 20.28
N HIS A 665 -22.80 -6.41 21.08
CA HIS A 665 -22.71 -6.28 22.54
C HIS A 665 -21.88 -7.40 23.16
N ARG A 666 -22.09 -8.66 22.75
CA ARG A 666 -21.32 -9.80 23.25
C ARG A 666 -19.82 -9.63 23.03
N CYS A 667 -19.40 -9.19 21.84
CA CYS A 667 -18.00 -9.09 21.46
C CYS A 667 -17.33 -7.78 21.91
N PHE A 668 -18.07 -6.67 21.91
CA PHE A 668 -17.49 -5.32 21.99
C PHE A 668 -18.06 -4.46 23.12
N ARG A 669 -18.85 -5.01 24.05
CA ARG A 669 -19.26 -4.23 25.23
C ARG A 669 -18.06 -3.83 26.08
N ASN A 670 -18.19 -2.68 26.73
CA ASN A 670 -17.35 -2.35 27.87
C ASN A 670 -17.63 -3.35 29.00
N GLN A 671 -16.61 -4.10 29.44
CA GLN A 671 -16.75 -5.13 30.47
C GLN A 671 -17.14 -4.56 31.85
N THR A 672 -16.81 -3.30 32.12
CA THR A 672 -17.10 -2.65 33.42
C THR A 672 -18.53 -2.13 33.49
N GLU A 673 -19.03 -1.53 32.40
CA GLU A 673 -20.37 -0.92 32.35
C GLU A 673 -21.44 -1.83 31.72
N ASP A 674 -21.05 -2.97 31.15
CA ASP A 674 -21.90 -3.89 30.38
C ASP A 674 -22.69 -3.19 29.24
N GLN A 675 -22.04 -2.24 28.58
CA GLN A 675 -22.63 -1.37 27.55
C GLN A 675 -21.85 -1.44 26.25
N LEU A 676 -22.58 -1.55 25.13
CA LEU A 676 -22.01 -1.33 23.80
C LEU A 676 -21.93 0.18 23.54
N VAL A 677 -20.74 0.72 23.31
CA VAL A 677 -20.60 2.15 22.99
C VAL A 677 -20.68 2.33 21.49
N VAL A 678 -21.67 3.11 21.05
CA VAL A 678 -21.87 3.48 19.64
C VAL A 678 -21.68 4.98 19.52
N SER A 679 -20.53 5.38 19.02
CA SER A 679 -20.27 6.79 18.76
C SER A 679 -20.82 7.21 17.42
N TYR A 680 -21.20 8.48 17.27
CA TYR A 680 -21.78 8.97 16.03
C TYR A 680 -21.35 10.38 15.66
N SER A 681 -21.30 10.63 14.35
CA SER A 681 -20.90 11.90 13.77
C SER A 681 -21.70 12.24 12.51
N MET A 682 -21.85 13.53 12.20
CA MET A 682 -22.51 14.02 10.97
C MET A 682 -21.57 14.00 9.76
N THR A 683 -20.26 14.00 10.01
CA THR A 683 -19.19 13.82 9.02
C THR A 683 -18.39 12.58 9.38
N PRO A 684 -17.72 11.91 8.44
CA PRO A 684 -16.84 10.78 8.77
C PRO A 684 -15.81 11.20 9.83
N ALA A 685 -15.76 10.49 10.96
CA ALA A 685 -14.90 10.83 12.11
C ALA A 685 -13.77 9.83 12.32
N PHE A 686 -13.95 8.59 11.87
CA PHE A 686 -12.94 7.53 11.88
C PHE A 686 -12.97 6.83 10.52
N GLY A 687 -11.82 6.39 10.03
CA GLY A 687 -11.70 5.73 8.73
C GLY A 687 -10.34 5.15 8.46
#